data_AF-A0AAU3VPJ9-F1
#
_entry.id   AF-A0AAU3VPJ9-F1
#
_cell.length_a   1.000
_cell.length_b   1.000
_cell.length_c   1.000
_cell.angle_alpha   90.00
_cell.angle_beta   90.00
_cell.angle_gamma   90.00
#
_symmetry.space_group_name_H-M   'P 1'
#
loop_
_entity.id
_entity.type
_entity.pdbx_description
1 polymer ?
#
loop_
_entity_poly.entity_id
_entity_poly.type
_entity_poly.pdbx_seq_one_letter_code
_entity_poly.pdbx_strand_id
1 'polypeptide(L)'
;MNALMGEWMAGGGKRGRKPAPIRAETPQARVLAEFLRELREQSGKTYDDLAKELNWSRSSIGNHLSGTVPPMDVVLKLVQATAPPGQLETTKTRAMRLWERATHPPSADVAVRRPPLGAAPAARYVAESRGRLAQADANSHRLAQDLATAQELVVLLSALNTQLRLQIEQLAAASPDSTNADQAQENLARAIEQLQQTEHDLVEARQARDEAEALAAAARRRCLELEEELALLRLVDPTDQQAAEEPEPLGPDLDQEAFLADPAQALRTARTLLDHGHALRSDAAAHMGLAASTAATDITVRRSERWYTATTLLGRTLGCLIAAGGASLHVVALTVHTPGWILITDPIALAGLVLVAEPWHLIAALWPWVRATARNEPLPRPLSVTYATLAPRVLRCLTAALATAGAAATVQAGLSWGPWWWLLTVPWMILFFVVTVAGYDPALQRTTRAAFTDLSADLRAPSQSPDQSTGLPKKRPWLMVTDPQWIDRRADDLETVLSGRWRDAPVWMWICLIPLVIPGLYAIAAGLVKVTGTLHADHHMYLAIRTINEPVTRFLQAHTADLPLTPSAAHVLWLGFGIVALVMSTVLHAFAARLTWLLWGLSTVAMAWAGTGESGRDTAAGLAAILWGLVSIIALNGLGQRPRITTINLIGDVQAAMQPGKDTAEEAPSPDEVTEGDTAAPA
;
A
#
# COMPACT_ATOMS: atom_id res chain seq x y z
N MET A 1 14.23 51.21 24.96
CA MET A 1 13.18 51.12 23.92
C MET A 1 12.62 52.47 23.44
N ASN A 2 12.87 53.61 24.10
CA ASN A 2 12.35 54.93 23.67
C ASN A 2 13.32 55.82 22.86
N ALA A 3 14.49 55.32 22.45
CA ALA A 3 15.49 56.11 21.72
C ALA A 3 15.61 55.76 20.22
N LEU A 4 14.95 54.70 19.73
CA LEU A 4 15.00 54.26 18.33
C LEU A 4 13.82 54.75 17.47
N MET A 5 12.91 55.55 18.03
CA MET A 5 11.71 56.04 17.34
C MET A 5 11.87 57.45 16.76
N GLY A 6 12.96 58.15 17.11
CA GLY A 6 13.20 59.55 16.71
C GLY A 6 13.80 59.75 15.31
N GLU A 7 14.38 58.71 14.71
CA GLU A 7 15.16 58.86 13.46
C GLU A 7 14.35 58.60 12.18
N TRP A 8 13.10 58.14 12.28
CA TRP A 8 12.25 57.80 11.12
C TRP A 8 11.40 58.95 10.54
N MET A 9 11.45 60.15 11.13
CA MET A 9 10.53 61.26 10.77
C MET A 9 11.16 62.39 9.94
N ALA A 10 12.45 62.33 9.59
CA ALA A 10 13.15 63.43 8.90
C ALA A 10 13.17 63.37 7.36
N GLY A 11 12.46 62.42 6.74
CA GLY A 11 12.37 62.30 5.28
C GLY A 11 11.12 62.99 4.72
N GLY A 12 11.16 64.30 4.53
CA GLY A 12 10.10 65.10 3.90
C GLY A 12 9.96 64.86 2.38
N GLY A 13 9.70 63.62 1.98
CA GLY A 13 9.37 63.28 0.59
C GLY A 13 8.01 63.85 0.21
N LYS A 14 7.94 64.52 -0.95
CA LYS A 14 6.70 65.06 -1.53
C LYS A 14 5.57 64.03 -1.42
N ARG A 15 4.59 64.26 -0.55
CA ARG A 15 3.43 63.38 -0.36
C ARG A 15 2.76 63.16 -1.71
N GLY A 16 2.88 61.93 -2.22
CA GLY A 16 2.28 61.52 -3.48
C GLY A 16 0.76 61.76 -3.48
N ARG A 17 0.20 61.88 -4.68
CA ARG A 17 -1.24 62.05 -4.91
C ARG A 17 -2.03 61.01 -4.11
N LYS A 18 -3.06 61.44 -3.36
CA LYS A 18 -3.92 60.55 -2.57
C LYS A 18 -4.50 59.44 -3.47
N PRO A 19 -4.49 58.17 -3.04
CA PRO A 19 -5.02 57.07 -3.82
C PRO A 19 -6.51 57.27 -4.11
N ALA A 20 -6.97 56.80 -5.27
CA ALA A 20 -8.38 56.85 -5.64
C ALA A 20 -9.25 56.06 -4.62
N PRO A 21 -10.54 56.39 -4.45
CA PRO A 21 -11.44 55.60 -3.60
C PRO A 21 -11.52 54.14 -4.11
N ILE A 22 -11.71 53.18 -3.21
CA ILE A 22 -11.83 51.76 -3.54
C ILE A 22 -13.21 51.53 -4.18
N ARG A 23 -13.23 51.10 -5.44
CA ARG A 23 -14.38 50.73 -6.26
C ARG A 23 -14.39 49.20 -6.47
N ALA A 24 -14.57 48.46 -5.38
CA ALA A 24 -14.66 47.00 -5.45
C ALA A 24 -16.10 46.57 -5.78
N GLU A 25 -16.25 45.58 -6.66
CA GLU A 25 -17.54 45.01 -7.06
C GLU A 25 -18.14 44.11 -5.99
N THR A 26 -17.29 43.44 -5.20
CA THR A 26 -17.67 42.55 -4.11
C THR A 26 -17.05 43.01 -2.78
N PRO A 27 -17.69 42.73 -1.63
CA PRO A 27 -17.12 43.06 -0.32
C PRO A 27 -15.78 42.34 -0.08
N GLN A 28 -15.60 41.13 -0.60
CA GLN A 28 -14.35 40.37 -0.48
C GLN A 28 -13.22 41.01 -1.33
N ALA A 29 -13.54 41.50 -2.54
CA ALA A 29 -12.58 42.26 -3.35
C ALA A 29 -12.17 43.57 -2.67
N ARG A 30 -13.08 44.20 -1.92
CA ARG A 30 -12.76 45.38 -1.09
C ARG A 30 -11.75 45.06 -0.01
N VAL A 31 -11.96 43.97 0.75
CA VAL A 31 -11.03 43.54 1.81
C VAL A 31 -9.65 43.22 1.24
N LEU A 32 -9.57 42.56 0.07
CA LEU A 32 -8.30 42.32 -0.60
C LEU A 32 -7.60 43.63 -1.00
N ALA A 33 -8.33 44.59 -1.57
CA ALA A 33 -7.77 45.88 -1.97
C ALA A 33 -7.33 46.73 -0.77
N GLU A 34 -8.06 46.71 0.34
CA GLU A 34 -7.70 47.35 1.60
C GLU A 34 -6.41 46.73 2.16
N PHE A 35 -6.32 45.40 2.20
CA PHE A 35 -5.12 44.68 2.64
C PHE A 35 -3.88 45.01 1.80
N LEU A 36 -4.00 45.03 0.46
CA LEU A 36 -2.88 45.38 -0.41
C LEU A 36 -2.46 46.84 -0.29
N ARG A 37 -3.39 47.76 0.00
CA ARG A 37 -3.07 49.16 0.29
C ARG A 37 -2.35 49.31 1.61
N GLU A 38 -2.81 48.61 2.64
CA GLU A 38 -2.20 48.61 3.96
C GLU A 38 -0.75 48.12 3.88
N LEU A 39 -0.49 47.02 3.16
CA LEU A 39 0.87 46.52 2.93
C LEU A 39 1.76 47.55 2.21
N ARG A 40 1.24 48.23 1.18
CA ARG A 40 1.99 49.30 0.51
C ARG A 40 2.31 50.42 1.49
N GLU A 41 1.34 50.86 2.29
CA GLU A 41 1.52 51.95 3.25
C GLU A 41 2.52 51.60 4.35
N GLN A 42 2.46 50.38 4.89
CA GLN A 42 3.43 49.86 5.86
C GLN A 42 4.84 49.75 5.27
N SER A 43 4.96 49.40 3.99
CA SER A 43 6.26 49.29 3.31
C SER A 43 6.95 50.64 3.06
N GLY A 44 6.20 51.75 3.12
CA GLY A 44 6.68 53.09 2.77
C GLY A 44 6.95 53.31 1.27
N LYS A 45 6.75 52.30 0.41
CA LYS A 45 7.02 52.39 -1.03
C LYS A 45 5.95 53.22 -1.75
N THR A 46 6.40 54.12 -2.64
CA THR A 46 5.50 54.89 -3.49
C THR A 46 5.06 54.08 -4.73
N TYR A 47 4.04 54.55 -5.44
CA TYR A 47 3.65 53.95 -6.73
C TYR A 47 4.78 53.95 -7.75
N ASP A 48 5.71 54.90 -7.67
CA ASP A 48 6.85 55.02 -8.58
C ASP A 48 7.90 53.95 -8.28
N ASP A 49 8.11 53.62 -7.01
CA ASP A 49 9.04 52.58 -6.57
C ASP A 49 8.52 51.20 -7.00
N LEU A 50 7.23 50.93 -6.76
CA LEU A 50 6.59 49.68 -7.19
C LEU A 50 6.53 49.56 -8.71
N ALA A 51 6.32 50.66 -9.45
CA ALA A 51 6.33 50.66 -10.90
C ALA A 51 7.70 50.24 -11.46
N LYS A 52 8.80 50.73 -10.87
CA LYS A 52 10.17 50.35 -11.26
C LYS A 52 10.49 48.91 -10.90
N GLU A 53 10.13 48.47 -9.69
CA GLU A 53 10.47 47.15 -9.17
C GLU A 53 9.69 46.03 -9.87
N LEU A 54 8.40 46.26 -10.16
CA LEU A 54 7.52 45.27 -10.79
C LEU A 54 7.47 45.38 -12.32
N ASN A 55 8.11 46.41 -12.89
CA ASN A 55 8.04 46.77 -14.31
C ASN A 55 6.58 46.96 -14.81
N TRP A 56 5.76 47.65 -14.01
CA TRP A 56 4.35 47.93 -14.33
C TRP A 56 4.08 49.43 -14.41
N SER A 57 3.05 49.82 -15.16
CA SER A 57 2.63 51.21 -15.18
C SER A 57 1.97 51.63 -13.86
N ARG A 58 2.13 52.90 -13.46
CA ARG A 58 1.50 53.45 -12.25
C ARG A 58 -0.02 53.30 -12.26
N SER A 59 -0.62 53.41 -13.45
CA SER A 59 -2.06 53.22 -13.66
C SER A 59 -2.50 51.78 -13.44
N SER A 60 -1.71 50.78 -13.88
CA SER A 60 -1.99 49.37 -13.63
C SER A 60 -1.95 49.04 -12.14
N ILE A 61 -0.90 49.48 -11.41
CA ILE A 61 -0.82 49.31 -9.96
C ILE A 61 -1.99 50.01 -9.26
N GLY A 62 -2.32 51.23 -9.69
CA GLY A 62 -3.48 51.98 -9.20
C GLY A 62 -4.79 51.21 -9.38
N ASN A 63 -4.98 50.58 -10.54
CA ASN A 63 -6.19 49.80 -10.86
C ASN A 63 -6.31 48.57 -9.96
N HIS A 64 -5.23 47.78 -9.82
CA HIS A 64 -5.21 46.59 -8.94
C HIS A 64 -5.44 46.95 -7.46
N LEU A 65 -4.97 48.11 -7.02
CA LEU A 65 -5.22 48.62 -5.67
C LEU A 65 -6.56 49.34 -5.53
N SER A 66 -7.36 49.47 -6.59
CA SER A 66 -8.63 50.22 -6.57
C SER A 66 -9.87 49.36 -6.39
N GLY A 67 -9.76 48.03 -6.30
CA GLY A 67 -10.89 47.14 -6.00
C GLY A 67 -11.20 46.10 -7.07
N THR A 68 -10.58 46.18 -8.25
CA THR A 68 -10.61 45.12 -9.26
C THR A 68 -9.76 43.95 -8.79
N VAL A 69 -10.33 42.73 -8.76
CA VAL A 69 -9.61 41.53 -8.32
C VAL A 69 -8.42 41.28 -9.26
N PRO A 70 -7.16 41.44 -8.81
CA PRO A 70 -6.00 41.20 -9.66
C PRO A 70 -5.83 39.70 -9.91
N PRO A 71 -5.15 39.26 -10.98
CA PRO A 71 -4.73 37.86 -11.07
C PRO A 71 -3.75 37.49 -9.95
N MET A 72 -3.70 36.21 -9.56
CA MET A 72 -2.94 35.74 -8.40
C MET A 72 -1.44 36.08 -8.47
N ASP A 73 -0.85 36.03 -9.66
CA ASP A 73 0.56 36.37 -9.89
C ASP A 73 0.86 37.85 -9.57
N VAL A 74 -0.09 38.73 -9.85
CA VAL A 74 -0.01 40.16 -9.53
C VAL A 74 -0.06 40.39 -8.02
N VAL A 75 -0.96 39.68 -7.32
CA VAL A 75 -1.06 39.73 -5.85
C VAL A 75 0.25 39.28 -5.21
N LEU A 76 0.80 38.13 -5.63
CA LEU A 76 2.03 37.59 -5.07
C LEU A 76 3.24 38.50 -5.31
N LYS A 77 3.34 39.11 -6.50
CA LYS A 77 4.40 40.09 -6.82
C LYS A 77 4.29 41.36 -5.98
N LEU A 78 3.07 41.89 -5.78
CA LEU A 78 2.85 43.04 -4.90
C LEU A 78 3.22 42.73 -3.46
N VAL A 79 2.82 41.56 -2.95
CA VAL A 79 3.18 41.12 -1.59
C VAL A 79 4.68 40.91 -1.47
N GLN A 80 5.35 40.34 -2.47
CA GLN A 80 6.79 40.18 -2.46
C GLN A 80 7.54 41.51 -2.42
N ALA A 81 7.04 42.53 -3.13
CA ALA A 81 7.61 43.86 -3.11
C ALA A 81 7.29 44.64 -1.83
N THR A 82 6.17 44.38 -1.14
CA THR A 82 5.70 45.22 -0.02
C THR A 82 5.82 44.59 1.36
N ALA A 83 5.94 43.26 1.47
CA ALA A 83 5.99 42.58 2.75
C ALA A 83 7.30 42.86 3.52
N PRO A 84 7.24 43.03 4.86
CA PRO A 84 8.43 43.17 5.69
C PRO A 84 9.36 41.94 5.59
N PRO A 85 10.70 42.13 5.60
CA PRO A 85 11.64 41.03 5.63
C PRO A 85 11.43 40.23 6.92
N GLY A 86 10.96 38.99 6.79
CA GLY A 86 10.61 38.09 7.91
C GLY A 86 9.13 37.70 7.98
N GLN A 87 8.22 38.44 7.33
CA GLN A 87 6.78 38.12 7.29
C GLN A 87 6.28 37.73 5.90
N LEU A 88 7.18 37.58 4.93
CA LEU A 88 6.83 37.35 3.53
C LEU A 88 5.89 36.14 3.34
N GLU A 89 6.22 34.99 3.94
CA GLU A 89 5.44 33.76 3.76
C GLU A 89 4.08 33.83 4.48
N THR A 90 4.01 34.43 5.66
CA THR A 90 2.74 34.65 6.37
C THR A 90 1.82 35.60 5.59
N THR A 91 2.40 36.66 5.02
CA THR A 91 1.66 37.66 4.24
C THR A 91 1.20 37.09 2.90
N LYS A 92 2.02 36.26 2.22
CA LYS A 92 1.62 35.53 1.00
C LYS A 92 0.43 34.62 1.27
N THR A 93 0.49 33.79 2.31
CA THR A 93 -0.62 32.88 2.67
C THR A 93 -1.91 33.63 3.01
N ARG A 94 -1.80 34.79 3.67
CA ARG A 94 -2.96 35.65 3.94
C ARG A 94 -3.51 36.27 2.66
N ALA A 95 -2.65 36.77 1.77
CA ALA A 95 -3.04 37.35 0.49
C ALA A 95 -3.72 36.33 -0.42
N MET A 96 -3.21 35.10 -0.48
CA MET A 96 -3.80 34.01 -1.27
C MET A 96 -5.22 33.67 -0.78
N ARG A 97 -5.43 33.56 0.53
CA ARG A 97 -6.77 33.33 1.11
C ARG A 97 -7.75 34.46 0.81
N LEU A 98 -7.30 35.72 0.90
CA LEU A 98 -8.14 36.88 0.55
C LEU A 98 -8.45 36.92 -0.95
N TRP A 99 -7.49 36.56 -1.80
CA TRP A 99 -7.68 36.48 -3.24
C TRP A 99 -8.67 35.40 -3.63
N GLU A 100 -8.58 34.22 -3.02
CA GLU A 100 -9.47 33.10 -3.29
C GLU A 100 -10.92 33.44 -2.93
N ARG A 101 -11.14 34.06 -1.77
CA ARG A 101 -12.44 34.60 -1.35
C ARG A 101 -12.97 35.71 -2.27
N ALA A 102 -12.08 36.55 -2.81
CA ALA A 102 -12.45 37.62 -3.73
C ALA A 102 -12.81 37.10 -5.13
N THR A 103 -12.15 36.04 -5.58
CA THR A 103 -12.36 35.41 -6.90
C THR A 103 -13.58 34.49 -6.91
N HIS A 104 -13.81 33.79 -5.80
CA HIS A 104 -14.95 32.90 -5.61
C HIS A 104 -15.78 33.39 -4.42
N PRO A 105 -16.52 34.51 -4.57
CA PRO A 105 -17.39 34.97 -3.50
C PRO A 105 -18.40 33.83 -3.19
N PRO A 106 -18.56 33.43 -1.93
CA PRO A 106 -19.50 32.38 -1.57
C PRO A 106 -20.89 32.77 -2.08
N SER A 107 -21.58 31.83 -2.74
CA SER A 107 -22.87 32.09 -3.40
C SER A 107 -23.93 32.67 -2.47
N ALA A 108 -23.77 32.48 -1.15
CA ALA A 108 -24.62 33.08 -0.12
C ALA A 108 -24.48 34.61 -0.02
N ASP A 109 -23.28 35.16 -0.26
CA ASP A 109 -23.02 36.61 -0.17
C ASP A 109 -23.51 37.39 -1.39
N VAL A 110 -23.57 36.75 -2.57
CA VAL A 110 -24.12 37.36 -3.79
C VAL A 110 -25.65 37.56 -3.67
N ALA A 111 -26.31 36.80 -2.79
CA ALA A 111 -27.73 36.92 -2.49
C ALA A 111 -28.04 37.93 -1.36
N VAL A 112 -27.03 38.59 -0.77
CA VAL A 112 -27.27 39.79 0.06
C VAL A 112 -27.55 40.98 -0.86
N ARG A 113 -28.70 40.88 -1.52
CA ARG A 113 -29.47 41.98 -2.07
C ARG A 113 -29.56 42.99 -0.92
N ARG A 114 -29.01 44.20 -1.12
CA ARG A 114 -29.20 45.35 -0.23
C ARG A 114 -30.63 45.28 0.33
N PRO A 115 -30.83 45.14 1.65
CA PRO A 115 -32.18 45.12 2.18
C PRO A 115 -32.86 46.43 1.72
N PRO A 116 -34.06 46.36 1.12
CA PRO A 116 -34.80 47.56 0.81
C PRO A 116 -34.93 48.36 2.11
N LEU A 117 -34.55 49.64 2.07
CA LEU A 117 -34.63 50.54 3.23
C LEU A 117 -36.06 50.53 3.79
N GLY A 118 -36.24 49.81 4.88
CA GLY A 118 -37.45 49.70 5.68
C GLY A 118 -37.08 48.89 6.92
N ALA A 119 -37.63 49.21 8.10
CA ALA A 119 -37.23 48.60 9.38
C ALA A 119 -37.85 47.21 9.64
N ALA A 120 -38.84 46.78 8.85
CA ALA A 120 -39.51 45.49 8.98
C ALA A 120 -38.74 44.19 8.56
N PRO A 121 -37.68 44.20 7.71
CA PRO A 121 -36.97 43.00 7.28
C PRO A 121 -35.93 42.51 8.30
N ALA A 122 -35.34 43.38 9.14
CA ALA A 122 -34.29 42.97 10.09
C ALA A 122 -34.81 41.95 11.11
N ALA A 123 -36.02 42.16 11.65
CA ALA A 123 -36.65 41.21 12.57
C ALA A 123 -36.91 39.84 11.93
N ARG A 124 -37.26 39.80 10.63
CA ARG A 124 -37.43 38.53 9.90
C ARG A 124 -36.10 37.80 9.70
N TYR A 125 -35.02 38.52 9.36
CA TYR A 125 -33.70 37.93 9.25
C TYR A 125 -33.20 37.40 10.60
N VAL A 126 -33.39 38.14 11.70
CA VAL A 126 -33.03 37.65 13.05
C VAL A 126 -33.84 36.42 13.43
N ALA A 127 -35.15 36.39 13.15
CA ALA A 127 -35.99 35.21 13.39
C ALA A 127 -35.56 34.00 12.56
N GLU A 128 -35.22 34.21 11.28
CA GLU A 128 -34.73 33.15 10.40
C GLU A 128 -33.36 32.62 10.84
N SER A 129 -32.41 33.50 11.17
CA SER A 129 -31.10 33.11 11.70
C SER A 129 -31.20 32.39 13.04
N ARG A 130 -32.11 32.80 13.93
CA ARG A 130 -32.42 32.07 15.17
C ARG A 130 -32.98 30.67 14.89
N GLY A 131 -33.90 30.55 13.93
CA GLY A 131 -34.43 29.24 13.51
C GLY A 131 -33.33 28.32 12.96
N ARG A 132 -32.41 28.86 12.14
CA ARG A 132 -31.25 28.11 11.63
C ARG A 132 -30.27 27.73 12.73
N LEU A 133 -30.02 28.59 13.71
CA LEU A 133 -29.17 28.27 14.84
C LEU A 133 -29.80 27.16 15.70
N ALA A 134 -31.09 27.27 16.05
CA ALA A 134 -31.79 26.24 16.82
C ALA A 134 -31.77 24.88 16.10
N GLN A 135 -31.96 24.87 14.78
CA GLN A 135 -31.86 23.66 13.99
C GLN A 135 -30.42 23.09 13.95
N ALA A 136 -29.41 23.95 13.80
CA ALA A 136 -28.02 23.54 13.80
C ALA A 136 -27.59 22.97 15.17
N ASP A 137 -28.08 23.57 16.25
CA ASP A 137 -27.80 23.14 17.62
C ASP A 137 -28.49 21.80 17.94
N ALA A 138 -29.76 21.63 17.54
CA ALA A 138 -30.45 20.34 17.64
C ALA A 138 -29.72 19.23 16.86
N ASN A 139 -29.22 19.53 15.66
CA ASN A 139 -28.44 18.59 14.86
C ASN A 139 -27.08 18.27 15.52
N SER A 140 -26.42 19.25 16.12
CA SER A 140 -25.18 19.08 16.87
C SER A 140 -25.38 18.15 18.07
N HIS A 141 -26.47 18.34 18.83
CA HIS A 141 -26.81 17.48 19.96
C HIS A 141 -27.09 16.03 19.52
N ARG A 142 -27.87 15.83 18.45
CA ARG A 142 -28.13 14.49 17.88
C ARG A 142 -26.85 13.79 17.43
N LEU A 143 -25.95 14.50 16.75
CA LEU A 143 -24.66 13.94 16.32
C LEU A 143 -23.72 13.64 17.50
N ALA A 144 -23.78 14.43 18.57
CA ALA A 144 -23.03 14.17 19.79
C ALA A 144 -23.56 12.91 20.51
N GLN A 145 -24.87 12.70 20.53
CA GLN A 145 -25.48 11.47 21.05
C GLN A 145 -25.09 10.25 20.21
N ASP A 146 -25.17 10.33 18.88
CA ASP A 146 -24.73 9.26 17.97
C ASP A 146 -23.25 8.91 18.16
N LEU A 147 -22.38 9.91 18.34
CA LEU A 147 -20.97 9.70 18.65
C LEU A 147 -20.78 8.95 19.97
N ALA A 148 -21.53 9.31 21.02
CA ALA A 148 -21.47 8.64 22.31
C ALA A 148 -21.91 7.17 22.18
N THR A 149 -23.02 6.90 21.50
CA THR A 149 -23.51 5.53 21.23
C THR A 149 -22.49 4.72 20.42
N ALA A 150 -21.86 5.32 19.41
CA ALA A 150 -20.83 4.64 18.61
C ALA A 150 -19.57 4.31 19.43
N GLN A 151 -19.16 5.21 20.34
CA GLN A 151 -18.04 4.95 21.26
C GLN A 151 -18.36 3.80 22.22
N GLU A 152 -19.55 3.79 22.81
CA GLU A 152 -20.02 2.73 23.69
C GLU A 152 -20.07 1.37 22.97
N LEU A 153 -20.61 1.34 21.76
CA LEU A 153 -20.70 0.14 20.93
C LEU A 153 -19.31 -0.43 20.60
N VAL A 154 -18.30 0.42 20.33
CA VAL A 154 -16.91 -0.03 20.14
C VAL A 154 -16.35 -0.70 21.40
N VAL A 155 -16.64 -0.15 22.59
CA VAL A 155 -16.22 -0.74 23.87
C VAL A 155 -16.91 -2.09 24.09
N LEU A 156 -18.23 -2.15 23.93
CA LEU A 156 -19.02 -3.37 24.12
C LEU A 156 -18.62 -4.48 23.14
N LEU A 157 -18.47 -4.18 21.86
CA LEU A 157 -18.01 -5.17 20.87
C LEU A 157 -16.57 -5.64 21.13
N SER A 158 -15.70 -4.77 21.67
CA SER A 158 -14.35 -5.17 22.04
C SER A 158 -14.34 -6.14 23.23
N ALA A 159 -15.20 -5.90 24.23
CA ALA A 159 -15.38 -6.79 25.37
C ALA A 159 -15.98 -8.16 24.94
N LEU A 160 -17.00 -8.12 24.08
CA LEU A 160 -17.60 -9.32 23.50
C LEU A 160 -16.58 -10.16 22.72
N ASN A 161 -15.72 -9.52 21.93
CA ASN A 161 -14.64 -10.19 21.20
C ASN A 161 -13.68 -10.93 22.15
N THR A 162 -13.26 -10.29 23.24
CA THR A 162 -12.42 -10.94 24.26
C THR A 162 -13.12 -12.11 24.95
N GLN A 163 -14.42 -11.99 25.28
CA GLN A 163 -15.18 -13.06 25.91
C GLN A 163 -15.35 -14.28 24.99
N LEU A 164 -15.66 -14.05 23.70
CA LEU A 164 -15.79 -15.13 22.72
C LEU A 164 -14.47 -15.88 22.50
N ARG A 165 -13.32 -15.17 22.50
CA ARG A 165 -12.00 -15.80 22.42
C ARG A 165 -11.74 -16.71 23.63
N LEU A 166 -12.03 -16.24 24.85
CA LEU A 166 -11.91 -17.05 26.06
C LEU A 166 -12.84 -18.28 26.02
N GLN A 167 -14.07 -18.12 25.53
CA GLN A 167 -15.02 -19.23 25.39
C GLN A 167 -14.53 -20.27 24.36
N ILE A 168 -13.95 -19.83 23.25
CA ILE A 168 -13.33 -20.71 22.24
C ILE A 168 -12.18 -21.50 22.87
N GLU A 169 -11.31 -20.86 23.65
CA GLU A 169 -10.21 -21.51 24.37
C GLU A 169 -10.72 -22.56 25.38
N GLN A 170 -11.76 -22.22 26.15
CA GLN A 170 -12.37 -23.16 27.12
C GLN A 170 -13.03 -24.36 26.42
N LEU A 171 -13.74 -24.13 25.31
CA LEU A 171 -14.36 -25.20 24.53
C LEU A 171 -13.33 -26.08 23.82
N ALA A 172 -12.22 -25.50 23.34
CA ALA A 172 -11.13 -26.24 22.73
C ALA A 172 -10.32 -27.07 23.75
N ALA A 173 -10.27 -26.63 25.01
CA ALA A 173 -9.63 -27.36 26.11
C ALA A 173 -10.48 -28.52 26.65
N ALA A 174 -11.80 -28.50 26.45
CA ALA A 174 -12.69 -29.59 26.88
C ALA A 174 -12.44 -30.86 26.03
N SER A 175 -11.95 -31.93 26.67
CA SER A 175 -11.48 -33.17 26.03
C SER A 175 -12.56 -33.90 25.21
N PRO A 176 -12.22 -34.49 24.05
CA PRO A 176 -13.15 -35.18 23.14
C PRO A 176 -13.72 -36.51 23.66
N ASP A 177 -13.30 -37.01 24.82
CA ASP A 177 -13.76 -38.30 25.37
C ASP A 177 -15.16 -38.28 26.03
N SER A 178 -15.82 -37.11 26.04
CA SER A 178 -17.17 -37.00 26.61
C SER A 178 -18.25 -37.35 25.58
N THR A 179 -19.34 -37.97 26.03
CA THR A 179 -20.56 -38.26 25.25
C THR A 179 -21.16 -37.02 24.53
N ASN A 180 -20.63 -35.83 24.80
CA ASN A 180 -21.06 -34.53 24.26
C ASN A 180 -20.08 -33.94 23.23
N ALA A 181 -19.14 -34.72 22.68
CA ALA A 181 -18.14 -34.22 21.72
C ALA A 181 -18.76 -33.49 20.51
N ASP A 182 -19.83 -34.04 19.93
CA ASP A 182 -20.54 -33.42 18.80
C ASP A 182 -21.16 -32.06 19.18
N GLN A 183 -21.74 -31.96 20.38
CA GLN A 183 -22.31 -30.70 20.89
C GLN A 183 -21.22 -29.66 21.18
N ALA A 184 -20.08 -30.09 21.73
CA ALA A 184 -18.94 -29.21 21.97
C ALA A 184 -18.36 -28.66 20.66
N GLN A 185 -18.27 -29.50 19.63
CA GLN A 185 -17.81 -29.09 18.30
C GLN A 185 -18.79 -28.13 17.62
N GLU A 186 -20.10 -28.36 17.75
CA GLU A 186 -21.12 -27.44 17.23
C GLU A 186 -21.07 -26.08 17.96
N ASN A 187 -20.93 -26.09 19.29
CA ASN A 187 -20.80 -24.87 20.08
C ASN A 187 -19.51 -24.10 19.73
N LEU A 188 -18.40 -24.80 19.48
CA LEU A 188 -17.15 -24.20 19.04
C LEU A 188 -17.30 -23.54 17.67
N ALA A 189 -17.95 -24.22 16.71
CA ALA A 189 -18.22 -23.65 15.39
C ALA A 189 -19.07 -22.38 15.48
N ARG A 190 -20.13 -22.39 16.30
CA ARG A 190 -20.97 -21.20 16.55
C ARG A 190 -20.18 -20.05 17.17
N ALA A 191 -19.31 -20.32 18.14
CA ALA A 191 -18.48 -19.30 18.78
C ALA A 191 -17.47 -18.66 17.79
N ILE A 192 -16.87 -19.46 16.90
CA ILE A 192 -15.96 -18.96 15.85
C ILE A 192 -16.70 -18.05 14.86
N GLU A 193 -17.89 -18.44 14.43
CA GLU A 193 -18.73 -17.62 13.55
C GLU A 193 -19.12 -16.29 14.21
N GLN A 194 -19.54 -16.33 15.48
CA GLN A 194 -19.84 -15.13 16.27
C GLN A 194 -18.62 -14.22 16.44
N LEU A 195 -17.42 -14.78 16.61
CA LEU A 195 -16.19 -13.99 16.70
C LEU A 195 -15.90 -13.24 15.39
N GLN A 196 -16.00 -13.92 14.25
CA GLN A 196 -15.79 -13.31 12.94
C GLN A 196 -16.79 -12.18 12.67
N GLN A 197 -18.06 -12.39 13.05
CA GLN A 197 -19.10 -11.38 12.94
C GLN A 197 -18.80 -10.17 13.85
N THR A 198 -18.39 -10.41 15.09
CA THR A 198 -18.01 -9.35 16.05
C THR A 198 -16.81 -8.53 15.54
N GLU A 199 -15.82 -9.18 14.93
CA GLU A 199 -14.67 -8.47 14.33
C GLU A 199 -15.08 -7.57 13.17
N HIS A 200 -16.03 -8.03 12.35
CA HIS A 200 -16.59 -7.23 11.26
C HIS A 200 -17.37 -6.02 11.79
N ASP A 201 -18.30 -6.23 12.72
CA ASP A 201 -19.13 -5.18 13.29
C ASP A 201 -18.29 -4.16 14.08
N LEU A 202 -17.17 -4.57 14.69
CA LEU A 202 -16.24 -3.68 15.40
C LEU A 202 -15.48 -2.75 14.46
N VAL A 203 -15.13 -3.20 13.25
CA VAL A 203 -14.54 -2.33 12.22
C VAL A 203 -15.56 -1.29 11.76
N GLU A 204 -16.80 -1.74 11.50
CA GLU A 204 -17.90 -0.85 11.09
C GLU A 204 -18.24 0.19 12.17
N ALA A 205 -18.24 -0.22 13.45
CA ALA A 205 -18.46 0.67 14.59
C ALA A 205 -17.37 1.75 14.72
N ARG A 206 -16.10 1.40 14.49
CA ARG A 206 -14.99 2.38 14.49
C ARG A 206 -15.14 3.40 13.37
N GLN A 207 -15.51 2.94 12.18
CA GLN A 207 -15.77 3.83 11.07
C GLN A 207 -16.96 4.76 11.36
N ALA A 208 -18.06 4.22 11.90
CA ALA A 208 -19.23 5.00 12.31
C ALA A 208 -18.88 6.09 13.33
N ARG A 209 -18.03 5.77 14.31
CA ARG A 209 -17.51 6.73 15.29
C ARG A 209 -16.73 7.86 14.63
N ASP A 210 -15.80 7.54 13.74
CA ASP A 210 -14.94 8.53 13.08
C ASP A 210 -15.76 9.46 12.16
N GLU A 211 -16.78 8.91 11.48
CA GLU A 211 -17.75 9.68 10.70
C GLU A 211 -18.61 10.60 11.57
N ALA A 212 -19.13 10.08 12.69
CA ALA A 212 -19.92 10.86 13.65
C ALA A 212 -19.08 12.01 14.24
N GLU A 213 -17.81 11.76 14.57
CA GLU A 213 -16.90 12.78 15.10
C GLU A 213 -16.65 13.90 14.08
N ALA A 214 -16.40 13.55 12.81
CA ALA A 214 -16.21 14.52 11.74
C ALA A 214 -17.46 15.38 11.51
N LEU A 215 -18.64 14.77 11.49
CA LEU A 215 -19.91 15.48 11.33
C LEU A 215 -20.24 16.36 12.55
N ALA A 216 -20.01 15.87 13.77
CA ALA A 216 -20.20 16.65 14.99
C ALA A 216 -19.25 17.86 15.01
N ALA A 217 -17.99 17.69 14.60
CA ALA A 217 -17.04 18.79 14.48
C ALA A 217 -17.48 19.82 13.42
N ALA A 218 -18.04 19.37 12.29
CA ALA A 218 -18.58 20.26 11.26
C ALA A 218 -19.82 21.03 11.75
N ALA A 219 -20.76 20.34 12.42
CA ALA A 219 -21.95 20.95 13.00
C ALA A 219 -21.61 22.01 14.05
N ARG A 220 -20.63 21.73 14.94
CA ARG A 220 -20.13 22.70 15.93
C ARG A 220 -19.54 23.95 15.27
N ARG A 221 -18.73 23.79 14.21
CA ARG A 221 -18.21 24.94 13.44
C ARG A 221 -19.35 25.78 12.87
N ARG A 222 -20.38 25.13 12.33
CA ARG A 222 -21.53 25.83 11.76
C ARG A 222 -22.35 26.58 12.81
N CYS A 223 -22.51 26.01 14.01
CA CYS A 223 -23.15 26.70 15.13
C CYS A 223 -22.37 27.96 15.52
N LEU A 224 -21.05 27.86 15.67
CA LEU A 224 -20.20 29.02 15.99
C LEU A 224 -20.28 30.13 14.92
N GLU A 225 -20.32 29.77 13.63
CA GLU A 225 -20.52 30.73 12.54
C GLU A 225 -21.88 31.45 12.64
N LEU A 226 -22.96 30.71 12.91
CA LEU A 226 -24.30 31.28 13.06
C LEU A 226 -24.45 32.11 14.33
N GLU A 227 -23.76 31.74 15.41
CA GLU A 227 -23.67 32.55 16.64
C GLU A 227 -22.91 33.86 16.40
N GLU A 228 -21.82 33.83 15.64
CA GLU A 228 -21.08 35.03 15.24
C GLU A 228 -21.96 35.95 14.37
N GLU A 229 -22.68 35.40 13.39
CA GLU A 229 -23.66 36.14 12.58
C GLU A 229 -24.76 36.78 13.46
N LEU A 230 -25.31 36.02 14.42
CA LEU A 230 -26.32 36.53 15.35
C LEU A 230 -25.76 37.57 16.31
N ALA A 231 -24.51 37.43 16.78
CA ALA A 231 -23.85 38.42 17.62
C ALA A 231 -23.66 39.74 16.86
N LEU A 232 -23.27 39.68 15.59
CA LEU A 232 -23.18 40.84 14.71
C LEU A 232 -24.54 41.51 14.49
N LEU A 233 -25.62 40.74 14.35
CA LEU A 233 -26.98 41.27 14.23
C LEU A 233 -27.50 41.87 15.55
N ARG A 234 -27.16 41.28 16.70
CA ARG A 234 -27.53 41.81 18.04
C ARG A 234 -26.86 43.15 18.35
N LEU A 235 -25.67 43.41 17.82
CA LEU A 235 -25.03 44.73 17.92
C LEU A 235 -25.86 45.83 17.23
N VAL A 236 -26.73 45.47 16.29
CA VAL A 236 -27.59 46.41 15.55
C VAL A 236 -28.95 46.62 16.23
N ASP A 237 -29.47 45.62 16.95
CA ASP A 237 -30.74 45.70 17.67
C ASP A 237 -30.66 44.97 19.03
N PRO A 238 -30.46 45.69 20.15
CA PRO A 238 -30.19 45.10 21.47
C PRO A 238 -31.44 44.61 22.20
N THR A 239 -32.62 44.73 21.60
CA THR A 239 -33.92 44.49 22.25
C THR A 239 -34.40 43.06 22.01
N ASP A 240 -33.88 42.10 22.78
CA ASP A 240 -34.61 40.94 23.35
C ASP A 240 -33.67 39.78 23.70
N GLN A 241 -33.63 39.46 24.99
CA GLN A 241 -33.05 38.25 25.57
C GLN A 241 -34.19 37.43 26.18
N GLN A 242 -34.50 36.24 25.65
CA GLN A 242 -35.21 35.26 26.47
C GLN A 242 -35.09 33.81 26.01
N ALA A 243 -35.10 32.97 27.06
CA ALA A 243 -35.36 31.53 27.18
C ALA A 243 -34.39 30.59 26.47
N ALA A 244 -33.39 30.11 27.22
CA ALA A 244 -32.67 28.88 26.93
C ALA A 244 -33.62 27.69 27.16
N GLU A 245 -33.80 26.87 26.12
CA GLU A 245 -34.54 25.61 26.19
C GLU A 245 -33.73 24.60 27.02
N GLU A 246 -34.39 23.90 27.95
CA GLU A 246 -33.79 22.85 28.76
C GLU A 246 -33.40 21.65 27.88
N PRO A 247 -32.20 21.06 28.05
CA PRO A 247 -31.72 19.96 27.22
C PRO A 247 -32.60 18.71 27.38
N GLU A 248 -32.93 18.07 26.26
CA GLU A 248 -33.61 16.77 26.25
C GLU A 248 -32.79 15.70 27.01
N PRO A 249 -33.47 14.75 27.67
CA PRO A 249 -32.80 13.69 28.44
C PRO A 249 -31.89 12.83 27.56
N LEU A 250 -30.76 12.39 28.14
CA LEU A 250 -29.82 11.47 27.49
C LEU A 250 -30.54 10.21 26.97
N GLY A 251 -30.05 9.69 25.85
CA GLY A 251 -30.56 8.48 25.21
C GLY A 251 -30.54 7.25 26.12
N PRO A 252 -31.20 6.16 25.70
CA PRO A 252 -31.31 4.94 26.50
C PRO A 252 -29.93 4.38 26.83
N ASP A 253 -29.63 4.29 28.13
CA ASP A 253 -28.42 3.65 28.65
C ASP A 253 -28.41 2.19 28.20
N LEU A 254 -27.35 1.74 27.50
CA LEU A 254 -27.25 0.35 27.10
C LEU A 254 -26.89 -0.48 28.34
N ASP A 255 -27.79 -1.36 28.75
CA ASP A 255 -27.53 -2.29 29.85
C ASP A 255 -26.40 -3.25 29.44
N GLN A 256 -25.18 -2.92 29.88
CA GLN A 256 -23.96 -3.65 29.56
C GLN A 256 -24.02 -5.10 30.03
N GLU A 257 -24.69 -5.38 31.15
CA GLU A 257 -24.81 -6.75 31.68
C GLU A 257 -25.76 -7.57 30.80
N ALA A 258 -26.90 -6.99 30.41
CA ALA A 258 -27.83 -7.64 29.49
C ALA A 258 -27.19 -7.87 28.10
N PHE A 259 -26.35 -6.94 27.65
CA PHE A 259 -25.65 -7.04 26.36
C PHE A 259 -24.64 -8.18 26.33
N LEU A 260 -23.89 -8.42 27.41
CA LEU A 260 -22.88 -9.48 27.47
C LEU A 260 -23.47 -10.88 27.77
N ALA A 261 -24.71 -10.95 28.24
CA ALA A 261 -25.38 -12.21 28.59
C ALA A 261 -25.79 -13.07 27.38
N ASP A 262 -26.20 -12.45 26.26
CA ASP A 262 -26.56 -13.14 25.01
C ASP A 262 -25.80 -12.54 23.81
N PRO A 263 -24.69 -13.18 23.35
CA PRO A 263 -23.86 -12.67 22.27
C PRO A 263 -24.63 -12.54 20.94
N ALA A 264 -25.64 -13.39 20.70
CA ALA A 264 -26.41 -13.33 19.46
C ALA A 264 -27.45 -12.20 19.47
N GLN A 265 -28.01 -11.88 20.64
CA GLN A 265 -28.85 -10.69 20.80
C GLN A 265 -28.02 -9.41 20.75
N ALA A 266 -26.83 -9.42 21.36
CA ALA A 266 -25.86 -8.31 21.35
C ALA A 266 -25.53 -7.85 19.93
N LEU A 267 -25.15 -8.79 19.05
CA LEU A 267 -24.80 -8.48 17.65
C LEU A 267 -26.00 -7.92 16.87
N ARG A 268 -27.22 -8.42 17.11
CA ARG A 268 -28.44 -7.87 16.49
C ARG A 268 -28.74 -6.45 16.95
N THR A 269 -28.59 -6.17 18.24
CA THR A 269 -28.74 -4.81 18.78
C THR A 269 -27.68 -3.87 18.22
N ALA A 270 -26.42 -4.31 18.17
CA ALA A 270 -25.33 -3.52 17.59
C ALA A 270 -25.60 -3.16 16.13
N ARG A 271 -26.06 -4.13 15.31
CA ARG A 271 -26.42 -3.87 13.90
C ARG A 271 -27.54 -2.83 13.78
N THR A 272 -28.57 -2.95 14.60
CA THR A 272 -29.71 -2.02 14.60
C THR A 272 -29.28 -0.60 14.96
N LEU A 273 -28.36 -0.44 15.92
CA LEU A 273 -27.80 0.85 16.31
C LEU A 273 -26.89 1.44 15.22
N LEU A 274 -26.08 0.62 14.56
CA LEU A 274 -25.23 1.06 13.45
C LEU A 274 -26.07 1.57 12.27
N ASP A 275 -27.13 0.85 11.92
CA ASP A 275 -28.07 1.23 10.85
C ASP A 275 -28.81 2.53 11.19
N HIS A 276 -29.26 2.69 12.45
CA HIS A 276 -29.90 3.92 12.91
C HIS A 276 -28.94 5.12 12.87
N GLY A 277 -27.71 4.95 13.37
CA GLY A 277 -26.69 5.99 13.33
C GLY A 277 -26.33 6.40 11.89
N HIS A 278 -26.24 5.43 10.96
CA HIS A 278 -25.99 5.73 9.56
C HIS A 278 -27.11 6.58 8.95
N ALA A 279 -28.38 6.28 9.25
CA ALA A 279 -29.51 7.10 8.81
C ALA A 279 -29.42 8.53 9.35
N LEU A 280 -29.12 8.71 10.65
CA LEU A 280 -28.95 10.03 11.27
C LEU A 280 -27.80 10.83 10.64
N ARG A 281 -26.64 10.21 10.43
CA ARG A 281 -25.48 10.85 9.80
C ARG A 281 -25.78 11.28 8.36
N SER A 282 -26.49 10.44 7.60
CA SER A 282 -26.89 10.76 6.22
C SER A 282 -27.86 11.94 6.14
N ASP A 283 -28.83 12.01 7.06
CA ASP A 283 -29.79 13.11 7.15
C ASP A 283 -29.11 14.41 7.56
N ALA A 284 -28.22 14.36 8.55
CA ALA A 284 -27.43 15.51 8.99
C ALA A 284 -26.51 16.03 7.87
N ALA A 285 -25.85 15.14 7.13
CA ALA A 285 -24.99 15.50 5.99
C ALA A 285 -25.78 16.15 4.84
N ALA A 286 -27.01 15.69 4.59
CA ALA A 286 -27.91 16.28 3.62
C ALA A 286 -28.34 17.69 4.03
N HIS A 287 -28.73 17.89 5.30
CA HIS A 287 -29.14 19.20 5.85
C HIS A 287 -27.99 20.23 5.85
N MET A 288 -26.76 19.80 6.08
CA MET A 288 -25.58 20.68 6.03
C MET A 288 -25.15 21.04 4.59
N GLY A 289 -25.82 20.51 3.55
CA GLY A 289 -25.42 20.72 2.15
C GLY A 289 -24.10 20.06 1.79
N LEU A 290 -23.52 19.26 2.68
CA LEU A 290 -22.25 18.57 2.48
C LEU A 290 -22.40 17.48 1.40
N ALA A 291 -23.57 16.86 1.29
CA ALA A 291 -23.87 15.81 0.31
C ALA A 291 -23.61 16.18 -1.15
N ALA A 292 -23.78 17.46 -1.54
CA ALA A 292 -23.53 17.92 -2.90
C ALA A 292 -22.04 18.23 -3.16
N SER A 293 -21.34 18.71 -2.12
CA SER A 293 -19.90 19.02 -2.21
C SER A 293 -19.04 17.77 -2.19
N THR A 294 -19.39 16.77 -1.37
CA THR A 294 -18.67 15.49 -1.28
C THR A 294 -18.74 14.71 -2.58
N ALA A 295 -19.89 14.67 -3.26
CA ALA A 295 -20.03 14.02 -4.56
C ALA A 295 -19.20 14.68 -5.68
N ALA A 296 -19.03 16.01 -5.68
CA ALA A 296 -18.29 16.73 -6.72
C ALA A 296 -16.77 16.71 -6.52
N THR A 297 -16.30 16.84 -5.27
CA THR A 297 -14.87 16.67 -4.94
C THR A 297 -14.40 15.23 -5.15
N ASP A 298 -15.29 14.27 -4.93
CA ASP A 298 -14.99 12.87 -5.13
C ASP A 298 -14.76 12.50 -6.61
N ILE A 299 -15.56 13.03 -7.55
CA ILE A 299 -15.37 12.79 -8.99
C ILE A 299 -14.00 13.28 -9.48
N THR A 300 -13.50 14.39 -8.95
CA THR A 300 -12.23 14.99 -9.40
C THR A 300 -11.01 14.28 -8.81
N VAL A 301 -11.06 13.89 -7.53
CA VAL A 301 -10.02 13.08 -6.88
C VAL A 301 -9.95 11.68 -7.51
N ARG A 302 -11.09 11.02 -7.75
CA ARG A 302 -11.15 9.70 -8.42
C ARG A 302 -10.63 9.71 -9.86
N ARG A 303 -10.81 10.81 -10.59
CA ARG A 303 -10.26 10.92 -11.95
C ARG A 303 -8.73 10.95 -11.90
N SER A 304 -8.15 11.62 -10.91
CA SER A 304 -6.70 11.72 -10.76
C SER A 304 -6.05 10.39 -10.36
N GLU A 305 -6.68 9.62 -9.47
CA GLU A 305 -6.19 8.29 -9.07
C GLU A 305 -6.30 7.26 -10.19
N ARG A 306 -7.35 7.32 -11.02
CA ARG A 306 -7.48 6.46 -12.21
C ARG A 306 -6.40 6.73 -13.24
N TRP A 307 -6.07 8.00 -13.49
CA TRP A 307 -4.96 8.36 -14.36
C TRP A 307 -3.62 7.89 -13.79
N TYR A 308 -3.43 7.96 -12.48
CA TYR A 308 -2.22 7.47 -11.82
C TYR A 308 -2.05 5.95 -11.95
N THR A 309 -3.10 5.17 -11.70
CA THR A 309 -3.06 3.70 -11.81
C THR A 309 -2.91 3.26 -13.27
N ALA A 310 -3.57 3.94 -14.22
CA ALA A 310 -3.41 3.65 -15.64
C ALA A 310 -2.01 3.98 -16.16
N THR A 311 -1.44 5.13 -15.76
CA THR A 311 -0.09 5.54 -16.17
C THR A 311 0.99 4.66 -15.56
N THR A 312 0.81 4.17 -14.33
CA THR A 312 1.74 3.23 -13.69
C THR A 312 1.70 1.86 -14.37
N LEU A 313 0.51 1.30 -14.63
CA LEU A 313 0.38 0.05 -15.40
C LEU A 313 0.97 0.18 -16.81
N LEU A 314 0.68 1.28 -17.50
CA LEU A 314 1.18 1.53 -18.85
C LEU A 314 2.71 1.74 -18.86
N GLY A 315 3.25 2.39 -17.82
CA GLY A 315 4.70 2.50 -17.63
C GLY A 315 5.38 1.15 -17.40
N ARG A 316 4.76 0.26 -16.62
CA ARG A 316 5.28 -1.10 -16.34
C ARG A 316 5.23 -2.00 -17.57
N THR A 317 4.11 -2.00 -18.30
CA THR A 317 3.98 -2.79 -19.54
C THR A 317 4.97 -2.33 -20.59
N LEU A 318 5.08 -1.00 -20.79
CA LEU A 318 6.03 -0.41 -21.73
C LEU A 318 7.47 -0.75 -21.33
N GLY A 319 7.81 -0.62 -20.04
CA GLY A 319 9.14 -0.96 -19.53
C GLY A 319 9.52 -2.43 -19.78
N CYS A 320 8.60 -3.37 -19.55
CA CYS A 320 8.84 -4.79 -19.80
C CYS A 320 9.02 -5.08 -21.31
N LEU A 321 8.22 -4.45 -22.17
CA LEU A 321 8.34 -4.61 -23.63
C LEU A 321 9.67 -4.05 -24.15
N ILE A 322 10.08 -2.88 -23.67
CA ILE A 322 11.36 -2.27 -24.02
C ILE A 322 12.52 -3.15 -23.56
N ALA A 323 12.46 -3.68 -22.33
CA ALA A 323 13.50 -4.54 -21.78
C ALA A 323 13.64 -5.85 -22.59
N ALA A 324 12.54 -6.56 -22.79
CA ALA A 324 12.50 -7.81 -23.55
C ALA A 324 12.92 -7.61 -25.02
N GLY A 325 12.46 -6.53 -25.66
CA GLY A 325 12.85 -6.17 -27.03
C GLY A 325 14.34 -5.85 -27.15
N GLY A 326 14.88 -5.06 -26.21
CA GLY A 326 16.31 -4.73 -26.17
C GLY A 326 17.20 -5.96 -26.03
N ALA A 327 16.87 -6.88 -25.11
CA ALA A 327 17.64 -8.10 -24.92
C ALA A 327 17.51 -9.09 -26.09
N SER A 328 16.32 -9.18 -26.70
CA SER A 328 16.12 -9.98 -27.91
C SER A 328 16.97 -9.47 -29.07
N LEU A 329 16.99 -8.15 -29.29
CA LEU A 329 17.83 -7.51 -30.31
C LEU A 329 19.33 -7.68 -30.02
N HIS A 330 19.73 -7.65 -28.74
CA HIS A 330 21.12 -7.90 -28.35
C HIS A 330 21.58 -9.30 -28.78
N VAL A 331 20.76 -10.33 -28.54
CA VAL A 331 21.06 -11.70 -28.99
C VAL A 331 21.19 -11.78 -30.51
N VAL A 332 20.26 -11.16 -31.24
CA VAL A 332 20.33 -11.13 -32.71
C VAL A 332 21.61 -10.43 -33.19
N ALA A 333 21.96 -9.29 -32.61
CA ALA A 333 23.19 -8.55 -32.96
C ALA A 333 24.46 -9.38 -32.72
N LEU A 334 24.52 -10.14 -31.62
CA LEU A 334 25.62 -11.07 -31.35
C LEU A 334 25.71 -12.18 -32.43
N THR A 335 24.56 -12.74 -32.83
CA THR A 335 24.53 -13.80 -33.85
C THR A 335 24.92 -13.32 -35.25
N VAL A 336 24.62 -12.05 -35.59
CA VAL A 336 24.97 -11.44 -36.88
C VAL A 336 26.37 -10.79 -36.86
N HIS A 337 27.06 -10.83 -35.71
CA HIS A 337 28.40 -10.27 -35.52
C HIS A 337 28.50 -8.76 -35.82
N THR A 338 27.50 -8.00 -35.39
CA THR A 338 27.43 -6.53 -35.59
C THR A 338 27.65 -5.78 -34.27
N PRO A 339 28.90 -5.62 -33.80
CA PRO A 339 29.19 -5.13 -32.45
C PRO A 339 28.72 -3.69 -32.18
N GLY A 340 28.54 -2.87 -33.22
CA GLY A 340 28.03 -1.51 -33.09
C GLY A 340 26.59 -1.43 -32.53
N TRP A 341 25.79 -2.49 -32.69
CA TRP A 341 24.42 -2.53 -32.17
C TRP A 341 24.37 -2.79 -30.66
N ILE A 342 25.40 -3.42 -30.08
CA ILE A 342 25.46 -3.74 -28.64
C ILE A 342 25.39 -2.45 -27.80
N LEU A 343 26.10 -1.40 -28.26
CA LEU A 343 26.09 -0.07 -27.63
C LEU A 343 24.70 0.58 -27.58
N ILE A 344 23.76 0.12 -28.42
CA ILE A 344 22.40 0.65 -28.51
C ILE A 344 21.41 -0.27 -27.75
N THR A 345 21.56 -1.59 -27.86
CA THR A 345 20.61 -2.54 -27.27
C THR A 345 20.70 -2.64 -25.76
N ASP A 346 21.90 -2.52 -25.18
CA ASP A 346 22.12 -2.56 -23.72
C ASP A 346 21.45 -1.40 -22.98
N PRO A 347 21.64 -0.12 -23.38
CA PRO A 347 20.94 0.97 -22.73
C PRO A 347 19.42 0.91 -22.93
N ILE A 348 18.94 0.35 -24.05
CA ILE A 348 17.50 0.12 -24.25
C ILE A 348 16.98 -0.91 -23.24
N ALA A 349 17.68 -2.04 -23.06
CA ALA A 349 17.28 -3.06 -22.09
C ALA A 349 17.29 -2.52 -20.65
N LEU A 350 18.34 -1.76 -20.28
CA LEU A 350 18.45 -1.11 -18.98
C LEU A 350 17.38 -0.03 -18.77
N ALA A 351 17.07 0.79 -19.78
CA ALA A 351 16.02 1.79 -19.69
C ALA A 351 14.63 1.15 -19.47
N GLY A 352 14.37 -0.01 -20.11
CA GLY A 352 13.18 -0.81 -19.85
C GLY A 352 13.09 -1.28 -18.40
N LEU A 353 14.18 -1.82 -17.83
CA LEU A 353 14.24 -2.22 -16.42
C LEU A 353 14.04 -1.06 -15.46
N VAL A 354 14.63 0.11 -15.76
CA VAL A 354 14.44 1.32 -14.97
C VAL A 354 13.00 1.79 -15.01
N LEU A 355 12.30 1.73 -16.15
CA LEU A 355 10.89 2.06 -16.27
C LEU A 355 9.99 1.12 -15.44
N VAL A 356 10.31 -0.18 -15.41
CA VAL A 356 9.58 -1.17 -14.59
C VAL A 356 9.77 -0.92 -13.09
N ALA A 357 10.92 -0.36 -12.68
CA ALA A 357 11.21 0.00 -11.30
C ALA A 357 10.33 1.14 -10.74
N GLU A 358 9.50 1.76 -11.58
CA GLU A 358 8.72 2.97 -11.26
C GLU A 358 9.59 4.12 -10.71
N PRO A 359 10.49 4.67 -11.55
CA PRO A 359 11.46 5.65 -11.09
C PRO A 359 10.76 6.96 -10.67
N TRP A 360 9.54 7.18 -11.17
CA TRP A 360 8.75 8.38 -10.93
C TRP A 360 8.44 8.62 -9.46
N HIS A 361 8.27 7.59 -8.63
CA HIS A 361 8.06 7.78 -7.20
C HIS A 361 9.36 8.20 -6.48
N LEU A 362 10.51 7.67 -6.90
CA LEU A 362 11.81 8.12 -6.39
C LEU A 362 12.11 9.54 -6.84
N ILE A 363 11.84 9.84 -8.11
CA ILE A 363 11.98 11.19 -8.67
C ILE A 363 11.04 12.15 -7.94
N ALA A 364 9.77 11.80 -7.70
CA ALA A 364 8.82 12.64 -6.96
C ALA A 364 9.26 12.85 -5.50
N ALA A 365 9.78 11.82 -4.84
CA ALA A 365 10.30 11.92 -3.47
C ALA A 365 11.60 12.75 -3.40
N LEU A 366 12.46 12.63 -4.43
CA LEU A 366 13.71 13.38 -4.55
C LEU A 366 13.49 14.79 -5.11
N TRP A 367 12.35 15.07 -5.76
CA TRP A 367 12.10 16.34 -6.43
C TRP A 367 12.14 17.55 -5.49
N PRO A 368 11.53 17.51 -4.29
CA PRO A 368 11.70 18.57 -3.30
C PRO A 368 13.17 18.79 -2.91
N TRP A 369 13.97 17.72 -2.82
CA TRP A 369 15.40 17.79 -2.53
C TRP A 369 16.20 18.40 -3.69
N VAL A 370 15.98 17.94 -4.92
CA VAL A 370 16.61 18.48 -6.13
C VAL A 370 16.26 19.97 -6.28
N ARG A 371 14.99 20.32 -6.07
CA ARG A 371 14.51 21.71 -6.11
C ARG A 371 15.14 22.56 -5.01
N ALA A 372 15.19 22.06 -3.77
CA ALA A 372 15.78 22.79 -2.66
C ALA A 372 17.28 23.00 -2.88
N THR A 373 17.99 21.97 -3.37
CA THR A 373 19.41 22.03 -3.70
C THR A 373 19.68 23.02 -4.84
N ALA A 374 18.89 22.97 -5.92
CA ALA A 374 19.01 23.89 -7.04
C ALA A 374 18.70 25.34 -6.67
N ARG A 375 17.93 25.58 -5.61
CA ARG A 375 17.51 26.91 -5.13
C ARG A 375 18.27 27.39 -3.89
N ASN A 376 19.21 26.59 -3.37
CA ASN A 376 19.86 26.83 -2.06
C ASN A 376 18.85 27.03 -0.91
N GLU A 377 17.70 26.36 -0.96
CA GLU A 377 16.70 26.33 0.12
C GLU A 377 17.08 25.25 1.15
N PRO A 378 16.70 25.40 2.44
CA PRO A 378 16.93 24.36 3.45
C PRO A 378 16.26 23.05 3.04
N LEU A 379 16.99 21.94 3.20
CA LEU A 379 16.54 20.62 2.76
C LEU A 379 15.24 20.20 3.48
N PRO A 380 14.25 19.64 2.75
CA PRO A 380 13.00 19.17 3.34
C PRO A 380 13.23 17.93 4.24
N ARG A 381 12.16 17.50 4.94
CA ARG A 381 12.15 16.37 5.92
C ARG A 381 12.96 15.15 5.42
N PRO A 382 13.58 14.38 6.34
CA PRO A 382 14.38 13.20 5.99
C PRO A 382 13.56 12.19 5.19
N LEU A 383 14.20 11.61 4.16
CA LEU A 383 13.60 10.60 3.31
C LEU A 383 13.50 9.28 4.09
N SER A 384 12.30 8.94 4.56
CA SER A 384 12.02 7.62 5.12
C SER A 384 11.84 6.62 3.97
N VAL A 385 12.90 5.87 3.66
CA VAL A 385 12.80 4.73 2.73
C VAL A 385 12.61 3.48 3.58
N THR A 386 11.39 2.94 3.57
CA THR A 386 11.08 1.69 4.29
C THR A 386 11.35 0.48 3.40
N TYR A 387 11.92 -0.60 3.96
CA TYR A 387 12.16 -1.84 3.21
C TYR A 387 10.88 -2.41 2.60
N ALA A 388 9.73 -2.21 3.26
CA ALA A 388 8.41 -2.57 2.76
C ALA A 388 8.08 -1.92 1.38
N THR A 389 8.59 -0.72 1.09
CA THR A 389 8.36 -0.04 -0.20
C THR A 389 9.41 -0.39 -1.25
N LEU A 390 10.63 -0.75 -0.82
CA LEU A 390 11.73 -1.16 -1.71
C LEU A 390 11.60 -2.61 -2.17
N ALA A 391 11.24 -3.53 -1.28
CA ALA A 391 11.14 -4.96 -1.56
C ALA A 391 10.27 -5.30 -2.77
N PRO A 392 9.02 -4.79 -2.92
CA PRO A 392 8.21 -5.07 -4.11
C PRO A 392 8.83 -4.49 -5.38
N ARG A 393 9.58 -3.38 -5.31
CA ARG A 393 10.26 -2.80 -6.48
C ARG A 393 11.45 -3.64 -6.92
N VAL A 394 12.28 -4.08 -5.97
CA VAL A 394 13.40 -4.99 -6.24
C VAL A 394 12.88 -6.30 -6.83
N LEU A 395 11.80 -6.85 -6.26
CA LEU A 395 11.17 -8.06 -6.77
C LEU A 395 10.65 -7.85 -8.21
N ARG A 396 9.99 -6.74 -8.51
CA ARG A 396 9.54 -6.41 -9.88
C ARG A 396 10.70 -6.25 -10.85
N CYS A 397 11.79 -5.59 -10.45
CA CYS A 397 12.99 -5.49 -11.28
C CYS A 397 13.60 -6.87 -11.56
N LEU A 398 13.63 -7.75 -10.55
CA LEU A 398 14.10 -9.12 -10.71
C LEU A 398 13.20 -9.92 -11.66
N THR A 399 11.87 -9.87 -11.49
CA THR A 399 10.96 -10.58 -12.40
C THR A 399 11.00 -10.02 -13.82
N ALA A 400 11.17 -8.70 -13.97
CA ALA A 400 11.38 -8.05 -15.27
C ALA A 400 12.69 -8.50 -15.93
N ALA A 401 13.79 -8.57 -15.17
CA ALA A 401 15.07 -9.05 -15.65
C ALA A 401 14.98 -10.52 -16.07
N LEU A 402 14.26 -11.34 -15.31
CA LEU A 402 14.00 -12.74 -15.65
C LEU A 402 13.13 -12.88 -16.91
N ALA A 403 12.08 -12.07 -17.06
CA ALA A 403 11.28 -12.03 -18.28
C ALA A 403 12.13 -11.63 -19.50
N THR A 404 13.01 -10.66 -19.30
CA THR A 404 13.94 -10.14 -20.31
C THR A 404 14.97 -11.20 -20.73
N ALA A 405 15.57 -11.91 -19.76
CA ALA A 405 16.46 -13.03 -20.00
C ALA A 405 15.72 -14.20 -20.68
N GLY A 406 14.48 -14.47 -20.29
CA GLY A 406 13.62 -15.47 -20.92
C GLY A 406 13.33 -15.14 -22.38
N ALA A 407 13.07 -13.87 -22.72
CA ALA A 407 12.88 -13.42 -24.09
C ALA A 407 14.16 -13.61 -24.94
N ALA A 408 15.32 -13.20 -24.41
CA ALA A 408 16.61 -13.42 -25.05
C ALA A 408 16.90 -14.91 -25.30
N ALA A 409 16.68 -15.77 -24.29
CA ALA A 409 16.84 -17.22 -24.41
C ALA A 409 15.86 -17.84 -25.41
N THR A 410 14.63 -17.34 -25.48
CA THR A 410 13.60 -17.77 -26.45
C THR A 410 14.05 -17.50 -27.89
N VAL A 411 14.59 -16.30 -28.14
CA VAL A 411 15.12 -15.91 -29.45
C VAL A 411 16.35 -16.75 -29.79
N GLN A 412 17.26 -16.92 -28.84
CA GLN A 412 18.46 -17.75 -29.02
C GLN A 412 18.09 -19.18 -29.37
N ALA A 413 17.19 -19.81 -28.61
CA ALA A 413 16.71 -21.17 -28.85
C ALA A 413 16.01 -21.30 -30.20
N GLY A 414 15.21 -20.29 -30.59
CA GLY A 414 14.59 -20.24 -31.92
C GLY A 414 15.60 -20.22 -33.06
N LEU A 415 16.65 -19.40 -32.92
CA LEU A 415 17.73 -19.28 -33.91
C LEU A 415 18.60 -20.54 -33.96
N SER A 416 18.92 -21.13 -32.81
CA SER A 416 19.83 -22.26 -32.75
C SER A 416 19.14 -23.59 -33.06
N TRP A 417 17.94 -23.82 -32.53
CA TRP A 417 17.30 -25.15 -32.45
C TRP A 417 15.92 -25.20 -33.14
N GLY A 418 15.50 -24.10 -33.76
CA GLY A 418 14.30 -24.00 -34.57
C GLY A 418 13.10 -23.34 -33.86
N PRO A 419 12.10 -22.86 -34.63
CA PRO A 419 11.03 -21.99 -34.12
C PRO A 419 10.03 -22.69 -33.20
N TRP A 420 9.97 -24.02 -33.19
CA TRP A 420 9.04 -24.77 -32.33
C TRP A 420 9.34 -24.58 -30.83
N TRP A 421 10.57 -24.21 -30.46
CA TRP A 421 10.93 -23.84 -29.09
C TRP A 421 10.16 -22.63 -28.56
N TRP A 422 9.62 -21.78 -29.44
CA TRP A 422 8.75 -20.67 -29.04
C TRP A 422 7.47 -21.17 -28.37
N LEU A 423 6.92 -22.30 -28.80
CA LEU A 423 5.73 -22.88 -28.16
C LEU A 423 5.98 -23.26 -26.70
N LEU A 424 7.21 -23.66 -26.37
CA LEU A 424 7.61 -24.02 -25.01
C LEU A 424 7.95 -22.79 -24.17
N THR A 425 8.61 -21.80 -24.74
CA THR A 425 9.24 -20.70 -23.97
C THR A 425 8.37 -19.44 -23.88
N VAL A 426 7.55 -19.16 -24.90
CA VAL A 426 6.64 -17.99 -24.92
C VAL A 426 5.61 -18.01 -23.78
N PRO A 427 4.95 -19.13 -23.43
CA PRO A 427 4.01 -19.14 -22.31
C PRO A 427 4.64 -18.74 -20.98
N TRP A 428 5.90 -19.14 -20.75
CA TRP A 428 6.65 -18.75 -19.55
C TRP A 428 7.04 -17.28 -19.58
N MET A 429 7.47 -16.76 -20.73
CA MET A 429 7.73 -15.32 -20.89
C MET A 429 6.47 -14.50 -20.60
N ILE A 430 5.32 -14.91 -21.12
CA ILE A 430 4.01 -14.27 -20.85
C ILE A 430 3.68 -14.36 -19.37
N LEU A 431 3.90 -15.50 -18.72
CA LEU A 431 3.68 -15.65 -17.28
C LEU A 431 4.54 -14.66 -16.47
N PHE A 432 5.85 -14.55 -16.75
CA PHE A 432 6.71 -13.58 -16.07
C PHE A 432 6.33 -12.13 -16.38
N PHE A 433 5.89 -11.85 -17.61
CA PHE A 433 5.38 -10.54 -18.00
C PHE A 433 4.12 -10.18 -17.19
N VAL A 434 3.16 -11.11 -17.10
CA VAL A 434 1.94 -10.94 -16.30
C VAL A 434 2.28 -10.78 -14.82
N VAL A 435 3.19 -11.59 -14.27
CA VAL A 435 3.64 -11.46 -12.87
C VAL A 435 4.37 -10.13 -12.64
N THR A 436 5.11 -9.61 -13.60
CA THR A 436 5.84 -8.34 -13.44
C THR A 436 4.91 -7.13 -13.56
N VAL A 437 3.96 -7.17 -14.49
CA VAL A 437 3.00 -6.09 -14.74
C VAL A 437 1.91 -6.06 -13.68
N ALA A 438 1.31 -7.22 -13.41
CA ALA A 438 0.15 -7.36 -12.52
C ALA A 438 0.51 -7.81 -11.10
N GLY A 439 1.73 -8.29 -10.85
CA GLY A 439 2.03 -9.05 -9.64
C GLY A 439 2.38 -8.25 -8.38
N TYR A 440 2.40 -9.05 -7.31
CA TYR A 440 2.89 -8.92 -5.93
C TYR A 440 2.68 -7.65 -5.13
N ASP A 441 1.92 -6.71 -5.65
CA ASP A 441 1.34 -5.75 -4.76
C ASP A 441 0.02 -6.35 -4.28
N PRO A 442 -0.07 -6.91 -3.06
CA PRO A 442 -1.36 -7.25 -2.51
C PRO A 442 -2.22 -6.00 -2.41
N ALA A 443 -1.64 -4.78 -2.45
CA ALA A 443 -2.41 -3.57 -2.67
C ALA A 443 -2.81 -3.38 -4.14
N LEU A 444 -2.09 -3.85 -5.18
CA LEU A 444 -2.59 -3.84 -6.58
C LEU A 444 -3.54 -5.00 -6.87
N GLN A 445 -3.39 -6.15 -6.20
CA GLN A 445 -4.29 -7.29 -6.29
C GLN A 445 -5.53 -7.04 -5.44
N ARG A 446 -5.39 -6.42 -4.25
CA ARG A 446 -6.50 -5.83 -3.51
C ARG A 446 -6.99 -4.54 -4.15
N THR A 447 -6.25 -3.74 -4.91
CA THR A 447 -6.83 -2.57 -5.63
C THR A 447 -7.24 -2.93 -7.03
N THR A 448 -7.03 -4.13 -7.55
CA THR A 448 -7.71 -4.62 -8.78
C THR A 448 -8.92 -5.44 -8.38
N ARG A 449 -8.80 -6.27 -7.33
CA ARG A 449 -9.92 -6.99 -6.73
C ARG A 449 -10.83 -6.05 -5.94
N ALA A 450 -10.29 -5.01 -5.29
CA ALA A 450 -11.02 -3.84 -4.78
C ALA A 450 -11.16 -2.71 -5.79
N ALA A 451 -10.43 -2.56 -6.90
CA ALA A 451 -11.03 -1.82 -8.03
C ALA A 451 -12.15 -2.61 -8.70
N PHE A 452 -12.46 -3.85 -8.28
CA PHE A 452 -13.64 -4.60 -8.69
C PHE A 452 -14.71 -4.63 -7.59
N THR A 453 -14.33 -4.84 -6.31
CA THR A 453 -15.22 -4.80 -5.15
C THR A 453 -15.49 -3.38 -4.66
N ASP A 454 -14.55 -2.45 -4.76
CA ASP A 454 -14.79 -0.99 -4.76
C ASP A 454 -15.43 -0.59 -6.10
N LEU A 455 -15.13 -1.07 -7.30
CA LEU A 455 -16.08 -0.81 -8.43
C LEU A 455 -17.53 -1.28 -8.12
N SER A 456 -17.72 -2.20 -7.16
CA SER A 456 -19.03 -2.56 -6.58
C SER A 456 -19.47 -1.76 -5.33
N ALA A 457 -18.53 -1.24 -4.52
CA ALA A 457 -18.74 -0.52 -3.25
C ALA A 457 -18.45 1.01 -3.34
N ASP A 458 -17.66 1.45 -4.31
CA ASP A 458 -17.40 2.78 -4.95
C ASP A 458 -18.50 3.14 -5.98
N LEU A 459 -19.30 2.15 -6.40
CA LEU A 459 -20.70 2.38 -6.80
C LEU A 459 -21.59 2.74 -5.58
N ARG A 460 -21.09 2.61 -4.33
CA ARG A 460 -21.87 2.84 -3.10
C ARG A 460 -21.31 3.87 -2.09
N ALA A 461 -20.02 4.23 -2.05
CA ALA A 461 -19.55 5.34 -1.20
C ALA A 461 -18.09 5.77 -1.49
N PRO A 462 -17.76 7.08 -1.39
CA PRO A 462 -16.38 7.59 -1.33
C PRO A 462 -15.97 8.31 -0.06
N SER A 463 -14.64 8.35 0.12
CA SER A 463 -13.88 8.99 1.19
C SER A 463 -13.08 10.23 0.76
N GLN A 464 -12.73 11.03 1.78
CA GLN A 464 -12.12 12.37 1.76
C GLN A 464 -10.58 12.36 1.89
N SER A 465 -9.93 13.48 1.55
CA SER A 465 -8.47 13.67 1.66
C SER A 465 -8.08 14.61 2.83
N PRO A 466 -6.90 14.42 3.46
CA PRO A 466 -6.56 14.97 4.78
C PRO A 466 -5.61 16.18 4.71
N ASP A 467 -5.87 17.16 5.58
CA ASP A 467 -4.95 18.27 5.86
C ASP A 467 -4.80 18.41 7.38
N GLN A 468 -3.75 17.83 7.97
CA GLN A 468 -3.17 18.22 9.26
C GLN A 468 -1.92 17.37 9.62
N SER A 469 -0.76 18.02 9.75
CA SER A 469 0.21 17.67 10.81
C SER A 469 1.14 18.84 11.14
N THR A 470 0.89 19.42 12.30
CA THR A 470 1.75 20.34 13.05
C THR A 470 2.80 19.56 13.85
N GLY A 471 3.98 20.17 14.02
CA GLY A 471 4.94 19.86 15.09
C GLY A 471 6.10 18.92 14.73
N LEU A 472 7.29 19.45 14.44
CA LEU A 472 8.54 18.69 14.44
C LEU A 472 9.31 18.88 15.76
N PRO A 473 9.59 17.80 16.51
CA PRO A 473 10.56 17.79 17.59
C PRO A 473 12.01 17.61 17.09
N LYS A 474 12.96 17.87 18.00
CA LYS A 474 14.43 17.88 17.90
C LYS A 474 15.09 16.87 16.95
N LYS A 475 16.20 17.33 16.35
CA LYS A 475 17.21 16.68 15.48
C LYS A 475 17.14 15.14 15.47
N ARG A 476 16.62 14.59 14.37
CA ARG A 476 16.66 13.16 14.02
C ARG A 476 17.58 12.92 12.80
N PRO A 477 18.15 11.72 12.66
CA PRO A 477 19.04 11.35 11.56
C PRO A 477 18.38 11.47 10.19
N TRP A 478 19.17 11.82 9.17
CA TRP A 478 18.73 12.21 7.82
C TRP A 478 18.25 11.05 6.93
N LEU A 479 18.57 9.81 7.32
CA LEU A 479 18.11 8.57 6.72
C LEU A 479 17.75 7.62 7.86
N MET A 480 16.48 7.26 7.99
CA MET A 480 16.02 6.33 9.01
C MET A 480 15.34 5.17 8.31
N VAL A 481 16.00 4.01 8.33
CA VAL A 481 15.49 2.77 7.76
C VAL A 481 14.65 2.09 8.84
N THR A 482 13.35 2.36 8.84
CA THR A 482 12.40 1.86 9.84
C THR A 482 11.62 0.68 9.27
N ASP A 483 12.13 -0.55 9.46
CA ASP A 483 11.29 -1.73 9.77
C ASP A 483 12.16 -2.98 10.07
N PRO A 484 12.72 -3.13 11.29
CA PRO A 484 13.50 -4.32 11.65
C PRO A 484 12.65 -5.60 11.63
N GLN A 485 11.36 -5.52 12.01
CA GLN A 485 10.45 -6.66 12.08
C GLN A 485 10.14 -7.27 10.70
N TRP A 486 10.27 -6.50 9.63
CA TRP A 486 10.11 -7.02 8.28
C TRP A 486 11.25 -7.98 7.88
N ILE A 487 12.49 -7.66 8.27
CA ILE A 487 13.64 -8.52 8.00
C ILE A 487 13.53 -9.80 8.81
N ASP A 488 13.17 -9.68 10.09
CA ASP A 488 13.02 -10.83 10.98
C ASP A 488 11.96 -11.80 10.46
N ARG A 489 10.77 -11.32 10.05
CA ARG A 489 9.74 -12.18 9.43
C ARG A 489 10.20 -12.89 8.15
N ARG A 490 11.07 -12.27 7.34
CA ARG A 490 11.59 -12.88 6.12
C ARG A 490 12.74 -13.84 6.39
N ALA A 491 13.51 -13.61 7.45
CA ALA A 491 14.46 -14.58 7.97
C ALA A 491 13.72 -15.83 8.47
N ASP A 492 12.62 -15.66 9.19
CA ASP A 492 11.76 -16.76 9.67
C ASP A 492 11.15 -17.55 8.51
N ASP A 493 10.66 -16.87 7.46
CA ASP A 493 10.19 -17.51 6.23
C ASP A 493 11.30 -18.35 5.56
N LEU A 494 12.53 -17.81 5.51
CA LEU A 494 13.68 -18.48 4.90
C LEU A 494 14.13 -19.69 5.74
N GLU A 495 14.15 -19.55 7.06
CA GLU A 495 14.45 -20.61 8.02
C GLU A 495 13.41 -21.74 7.94
N THR A 496 12.13 -21.40 7.75
CA THR A 496 11.05 -22.38 7.52
C THR A 496 11.30 -23.22 6.27
N VAL A 497 11.86 -22.62 5.20
CA VAL A 497 12.22 -23.37 3.99
C VAL A 497 13.50 -24.17 4.15
N LEU A 498 14.53 -23.60 4.77
CA LEU A 498 15.81 -24.27 5.01
C LEU A 498 15.67 -25.45 5.97
N SER A 499 14.72 -25.40 6.90
CA SER A 499 14.37 -26.52 7.78
C SER A 499 13.61 -27.66 7.10
N GLY A 500 13.35 -27.56 5.79
CA GLY A 500 12.74 -28.62 4.98
C GLY A 500 11.21 -28.60 4.97
N ARG A 501 10.55 -27.59 5.55
CA ARG A 501 9.09 -27.43 5.54
C ARG A 501 8.59 -26.72 4.28
N TRP A 502 8.99 -27.22 3.11
CA TRP A 502 8.67 -26.62 1.80
C TRP A 502 7.17 -26.46 1.50
N ARG A 503 6.31 -27.27 2.15
CA ARG A 503 4.84 -27.14 2.01
C ARG A 503 4.29 -25.88 2.67
N ASP A 504 4.95 -25.39 3.72
CA ASP A 504 4.55 -24.19 4.45
C ASP A 504 5.26 -22.95 3.89
N ALA A 505 6.12 -23.14 2.87
CA ALA A 505 6.87 -22.06 2.25
C ALA A 505 5.91 -21.05 1.61
N PRO A 506 6.06 -19.76 1.93
CA PRO A 506 5.20 -18.74 1.37
C PRO A 506 5.36 -18.65 -0.15
N VAL A 507 4.25 -18.43 -0.86
CA VAL A 507 4.15 -18.51 -2.34
C VAL A 507 5.19 -17.65 -3.07
N TRP A 508 5.65 -16.55 -2.46
CA TRP A 508 6.65 -15.66 -3.07
C TRP A 508 8.02 -16.34 -3.21
N MET A 509 8.38 -17.25 -2.30
CA MET A 509 9.64 -18.01 -2.39
C MET A 509 9.60 -18.96 -3.57
N TRP A 510 8.48 -19.67 -3.78
CA TRP A 510 8.28 -20.51 -4.98
C TRP A 510 8.42 -19.71 -6.27
N ILE A 511 7.84 -18.51 -6.30
CA ILE A 511 7.89 -17.62 -7.46
C ILE A 511 9.30 -17.04 -7.70
N CYS A 512 10.12 -16.88 -6.67
CA CYS A 512 11.54 -16.51 -6.82
C CYS A 512 12.41 -17.71 -7.23
N LEU A 513 12.07 -18.90 -6.75
CA LEU A 513 12.88 -20.11 -6.92
C LEU A 513 12.67 -20.75 -8.30
N ILE A 514 11.44 -20.78 -8.81
CA ILE A 514 11.11 -21.30 -10.16
C ILE A 514 11.97 -20.62 -11.27
N PRO A 515 12.05 -19.29 -11.36
CA PRO A 515 12.89 -18.62 -12.36
C PRO A 515 14.38 -18.65 -12.05
N LEU A 516 14.83 -19.10 -10.88
CA LEU A 516 16.25 -19.36 -10.62
C LEU A 516 16.60 -20.79 -11.03
N VAL A 517 15.74 -21.74 -10.66
CA VAL A 517 15.91 -23.17 -10.90
C VAL A 517 15.81 -23.50 -12.38
N ILE A 518 14.88 -22.92 -13.15
CA ILE A 518 14.71 -23.27 -14.56
C ILE A 518 15.89 -22.81 -15.45
N PRO A 519 16.32 -21.54 -15.45
CA PRO A 519 17.53 -21.13 -16.17
C PRO A 519 18.80 -21.70 -15.52
N GLY A 520 18.81 -21.96 -14.20
CA GLY A 520 19.85 -22.75 -13.55
C GLY A 520 19.94 -24.16 -14.13
N LEU A 521 18.83 -24.85 -14.32
CA LEU A 521 18.75 -26.16 -14.97
C LEU A 521 19.13 -26.10 -16.44
N TYR A 522 18.75 -25.04 -17.16
CA TYR A 522 19.19 -24.81 -18.53
C TYR A 522 20.71 -24.57 -18.61
N ALA A 523 21.26 -23.75 -17.71
CA ALA A 523 22.69 -23.48 -17.62
C ALA A 523 23.48 -24.71 -17.15
N ILE A 524 22.91 -25.52 -16.25
CA ILE A 524 23.46 -26.82 -15.86
C ILE A 524 23.40 -27.78 -17.05
N ALA A 525 22.31 -27.85 -17.81
CA ALA A 525 22.22 -28.71 -18.99
C ALA A 525 23.20 -28.29 -20.10
N ALA A 526 23.25 -27.00 -20.44
CA ALA A 526 24.19 -26.44 -21.41
C ALA A 526 25.64 -26.53 -20.91
N GLY A 527 25.84 -26.34 -19.60
CA GLY A 527 27.08 -26.54 -18.89
C GLY A 527 27.52 -28.00 -18.94
N LEU A 528 26.65 -28.96 -18.65
CA LEU A 528 26.92 -30.40 -18.73
C LEU A 528 27.31 -30.79 -20.14
N VAL A 529 26.66 -30.24 -21.18
CA VAL A 529 27.02 -30.48 -22.58
C VAL A 529 28.42 -29.94 -22.90
N LYS A 530 28.79 -28.76 -22.38
CA LYS A 530 30.14 -28.21 -22.57
C LYS A 530 31.20 -28.91 -21.72
N VAL A 531 30.87 -29.23 -20.47
CA VAL A 531 31.72 -29.84 -19.46
C VAL A 531 31.96 -31.32 -19.75
N THR A 532 30.99 -32.05 -20.28
CA THR A 532 31.22 -33.40 -20.85
C THR A 532 32.10 -33.36 -22.09
N GLY A 533 32.19 -32.21 -22.77
CA GLY A 533 33.15 -31.96 -23.84
C GLY A 533 34.55 -31.53 -23.36
N THR A 534 34.71 -31.00 -22.15
CA THR A 534 35.97 -30.40 -21.68
C THR A 534 36.61 -31.06 -20.46
N LEU A 535 35.83 -31.66 -19.56
CA LEU A 535 36.36 -32.48 -18.48
C LEU A 535 36.68 -33.88 -19.02
N HIS A 536 37.96 -34.24 -18.97
CA HIS A 536 38.43 -35.62 -18.92
C HIS A 536 37.95 -36.32 -17.63
N ALA A 537 36.67 -36.19 -17.26
CA ALA A 537 36.06 -36.99 -16.22
C ALA A 537 36.11 -38.43 -16.74
N ASP A 538 37.00 -39.21 -16.13
CA ASP A 538 37.44 -40.57 -16.44
C ASP A 538 36.80 -41.18 -17.68
N HIS A 539 37.63 -41.51 -18.69
CA HIS A 539 37.24 -42.20 -19.92
C HIS A 539 36.18 -43.30 -19.70
N HIS A 540 36.22 -43.98 -18.54
CA HIS A 540 35.24 -44.97 -18.07
C HIS A 540 33.81 -44.45 -17.88
N MET A 541 33.59 -43.26 -17.31
CA MET A 541 32.24 -42.70 -17.12
C MET A 541 31.64 -42.21 -18.43
N TYR A 542 32.45 -41.60 -19.30
CA TYR A 542 32.03 -41.26 -20.66
C TYR A 542 31.66 -42.51 -21.48
N LEU A 543 32.46 -43.57 -21.40
CA LEU A 543 32.14 -44.86 -22.03
C LEU A 543 30.84 -45.45 -21.47
N ALA A 544 30.62 -45.40 -20.15
CA ALA A 544 29.40 -45.90 -19.51
C ALA A 544 28.14 -45.13 -19.96
N ILE A 545 28.23 -43.80 -20.06
CA ILE A 545 27.13 -42.97 -20.57
C ILE A 545 26.87 -43.30 -22.05
N ARG A 546 27.94 -43.43 -22.85
CA ARG A 546 27.82 -43.75 -24.28
C ARG A 546 27.20 -45.13 -24.51
N THR A 547 27.53 -46.12 -23.68
CA THR A 547 26.92 -47.47 -23.78
C THR A 547 25.42 -47.48 -23.55
N ILE A 548 24.85 -46.46 -22.89
CA ILE A 548 23.40 -46.34 -22.71
C ILE A 548 22.80 -45.41 -23.76
N ASN A 549 23.45 -44.28 -24.02
CA ASN A 549 22.91 -43.25 -24.90
C ASN A 549 22.81 -43.74 -26.34
N GLU A 550 23.84 -44.42 -26.84
CA GLU A 550 23.90 -44.84 -28.24
C GLU A 550 22.81 -45.87 -28.60
N PRO A 551 22.53 -46.91 -27.78
CA PRO A 551 21.37 -47.77 -27.98
C PRO A 551 20.02 -47.05 -27.94
N VAL A 552 19.82 -46.12 -27.01
CA VAL A 552 18.56 -45.35 -26.92
C VAL A 552 18.35 -44.52 -28.18
N THR A 553 19.41 -43.86 -28.69
CA THR A 553 19.34 -43.12 -29.96
C THR A 553 19.00 -44.04 -31.13
N ARG A 554 19.62 -45.22 -31.23
CA ARG A 554 19.29 -46.22 -32.27
C ARG A 554 17.84 -46.70 -32.18
N PHE A 555 17.36 -46.97 -30.96
CA PHE A 555 15.98 -47.39 -30.73
C PHE A 555 15.00 -46.32 -31.23
N LEU A 556 15.22 -45.06 -30.83
CA LEU A 556 14.37 -43.94 -31.26
C LEU A 556 14.44 -43.77 -32.77
N GLN A 557 15.62 -43.81 -33.37
CA GLN A 557 15.79 -43.70 -34.83
C GLN A 557 15.01 -44.77 -35.60
N ALA A 558 15.02 -46.02 -35.12
CA ALA A 558 14.28 -47.11 -35.74
C ALA A 558 12.76 -46.91 -35.64
N HIS A 559 12.27 -46.37 -34.51
CA HIS A 559 10.84 -46.19 -34.27
C HIS A 559 10.29 -44.84 -34.75
N THR A 560 11.16 -43.88 -35.12
CA THR A 560 10.76 -42.59 -35.67
C THR A 560 10.97 -42.45 -37.17
N ALA A 561 11.47 -43.49 -37.86
CA ALA A 561 11.80 -43.42 -39.30
C ALA A 561 10.60 -43.04 -40.18
N ASP A 562 9.39 -43.45 -39.79
CA ASP A 562 8.14 -43.18 -40.54
C ASP A 562 7.31 -42.04 -39.94
N LEU A 563 7.82 -41.38 -38.90
CA LEU A 563 7.16 -40.27 -38.23
C LEU A 563 7.75 -38.93 -38.72
N PRO A 564 6.96 -37.84 -38.72
CA PRO A 564 7.44 -36.50 -39.07
C PRO A 564 8.43 -35.91 -38.05
N LEU A 565 8.72 -36.63 -36.97
CA LEU A 565 9.63 -36.21 -35.90
C LEU A 565 11.04 -36.74 -36.18
N THR A 566 12.03 -35.84 -36.26
CA THR A 566 13.42 -36.26 -36.48
C THR A 566 13.95 -37.07 -35.29
N PRO A 567 14.84 -38.06 -35.52
CA PRO A 567 15.43 -38.87 -34.43
C PRO A 567 16.13 -38.03 -33.37
N SER A 568 16.80 -36.94 -33.78
CA SER A 568 17.45 -36.01 -32.86
C SER A 568 16.45 -35.23 -32.00
N ALA A 569 15.32 -34.78 -32.57
CA ALA A 569 14.27 -34.12 -31.82
C ALA A 569 13.60 -35.07 -30.82
N ALA A 570 13.33 -36.31 -31.23
CA ALA A 570 12.80 -37.35 -30.34
C ALA A 570 13.73 -37.63 -29.16
N HIS A 571 15.03 -37.70 -29.42
CA HIS A 571 16.04 -37.91 -28.38
C HIS A 571 16.10 -36.72 -27.39
N VAL A 572 16.09 -35.49 -27.88
CA VAL A 572 16.07 -34.28 -27.02
C VAL A 572 14.80 -34.21 -26.18
N LEU A 573 13.63 -34.51 -26.77
CA LEU A 573 12.36 -34.54 -26.03
C LEU A 573 12.37 -35.60 -24.92
N TRP A 574 12.90 -36.80 -25.21
CA TRP A 574 13.03 -37.86 -24.21
C TRP A 574 13.90 -37.43 -23.03
N LEU A 575 15.04 -36.81 -23.31
CA LEU A 575 16.01 -36.34 -22.32
C LEU A 575 15.43 -35.18 -21.48
N GLY A 576 14.77 -34.23 -22.14
CA GLY A 576 14.08 -33.11 -21.50
C GLY A 576 12.96 -33.58 -20.56
N PHE A 577 12.15 -34.56 -20.99
CA PHE A 577 11.11 -35.15 -20.16
C PHE A 577 11.68 -35.83 -18.92
N GLY A 578 12.81 -36.54 -19.04
CA GLY A 578 13.53 -37.12 -17.91
C GLY A 578 13.98 -36.07 -16.89
N ILE A 579 14.57 -34.97 -17.34
CA ILE A 579 15.02 -33.86 -16.46
C ILE A 579 13.81 -33.24 -15.74
N VAL A 580 12.71 -32.97 -16.45
CA VAL A 580 11.50 -32.41 -15.85
C VAL A 580 10.91 -33.37 -14.82
N ALA A 581 10.82 -34.66 -15.13
CA ALA A 581 10.33 -35.68 -14.21
C ALA A 581 11.23 -35.77 -12.96
N LEU A 582 12.55 -35.70 -13.12
CA LEU A 582 13.50 -35.67 -12.00
C LEU A 582 13.25 -34.47 -11.10
N VAL A 583 13.20 -33.26 -11.68
CA VAL A 583 13.02 -32.01 -10.93
C VAL A 583 11.68 -32.00 -10.22
N MET A 584 10.60 -32.37 -10.91
CA MET A 584 9.25 -32.45 -10.32
C MET A 584 9.21 -33.48 -9.19
N SER A 585 9.88 -34.63 -9.34
CA SER A 585 10.00 -35.64 -8.28
C SER A 585 10.75 -35.11 -7.07
N THR A 586 11.87 -34.42 -7.27
CA THR A 586 12.68 -33.87 -6.17
C THR A 586 12.05 -32.66 -5.48
N VAL A 587 11.32 -31.83 -6.23
CA VAL A 587 10.81 -30.55 -5.72
C VAL A 587 9.41 -30.74 -5.13
N LEU A 588 8.49 -31.31 -5.90
CA LEU A 588 7.10 -31.43 -5.47
C LEU A 588 6.89 -32.58 -4.49
N HIS A 589 7.81 -33.55 -4.45
CA HIS A 589 7.69 -34.79 -3.67
C HIS A 589 6.36 -35.54 -3.92
N ALA A 590 5.67 -35.20 -5.01
CA ALA A 590 4.36 -35.73 -5.34
C ALA A 590 4.49 -37.18 -5.79
N PHE A 591 3.60 -38.04 -5.30
CA PHE A 591 3.60 -39.46 -5.67
C PHE A 591 3.53 -39.65 -7.19
N ALA A 592 2.69 -38.88 -7.88
CA ALA A 592 2.58 -38.93 -9.34
C ALA A 592 3.91 -38.60 -10.05
N ALA A 593 4.63 -37.55 -9.61
CA ALA A 593 5.90 -37.17 -10.21
C ALA A 593 6.98 -38.25 -10.00
N ARG A 594 7.02 -38.86 -8.82
CA ARG A 594 7.90 -40.00 -8.52
C ARG A 594 7.56 -41.21 -9.39
N LEU A 595 6.28 -41.53 -9.55
CA LEU A 595 5.84 -42.61 -10.43
C LEU A 595 6.24 -42.34 -11.89
N THR A 596 6.08 -41.10 -12.37
CA THR A 596 6.52 -40.69 -13.71
C THR A 596 8.03 -40.86 -13.88
N TRP A 597 8.85 -40.49 -12.88
CA TRP A 597 10.30 -40.71 -12.90
C TRP A 597 10.66 -42.21 -12.99
N LEU A 598 9.97 -43.06 -12.22
CA LEU A 598 10.13 -44.52 -12.27
C LEU A 598 9.80 -45.10 -13.65
N LEU A 599 8.66 -44.69 -14.22
CA LEU A 599 8.23 -45.16 -15.54
C LEU A 599 9.18 -44.71 -16.65
N TRP A 600 9.69 -43.48 -16.58
CA TRP A 600 10.66 -42.97 -17.55
C TRP A 600 11.98 -43.73 -17.48
N GLY A 601 12.48 -44.01 -16.27
CA GLY A 601 13.67 -44.82 -16.05
C GLY A 601 13.53 -46.23 -16.61
N LEU A 602 12.44 -46.92 -16.26
CA LEU A 602 12.14 -48.26 -16.75
C LEU A 602 12.06 -48.31 -18.28
N SER A 603 11.40 -47.31 -18.87
CA SER A 603 11.31 -47.17 -20.33
C SER A 603 12.68 -46.95 -20.97
N THR A 604 13.55 -46.16 -20.34
CA THR A 604 14.92 -45.93 -20.83
C THR A 604 15.76 -47.21 -20.80
N VAL A 605 15.63 -48.03 -19.75
CA VAL A 605 16.29 -49.35 -19.67
C VAL A 605 15.77 -50.29 -20.76
N ALA A 606 14.46 -50.31 -21.01
CA ALA A 606 13.86 -51.13 -22.07
C ALA A 606 14.33 -50.68 -23.48
N MET A 607 14.42 -49.36 -23.72
CA MET A 607 14.98 -48.82 -24.96
C MET A 607 16.46 -49.18 -25.13
N ALA A 608 17.26 -49.11 -24.06
CA ALA A 608 18.67 -49.50 -24.10
C ALA A 608 18.84 -50.99 -24.42
N TRP A 609 18.01 -51.85 -23.85
CA TRP A 609 17.96 -53.27 -24.20
C TRP A 609 17.63 -53.50 -25.68
N ALA A 610 16.53 -52.91 -26.16
CA ALA A 610 16.04 -53.12 -27.52
C ALA A 610 16.95 -52.51 -28.59
N GLY A 611 17.62 -51.40 -28.28
CA GLY A 611 18.58 -50.73 -29.18
C GLY A 611 19.98 -51.34 -29.23
N THR A 612 20.26 -52.34 -28.39
CA THR A 612 21.57 -53.04 -28.32
C THR A 612 21.52 -54.37 -29.09
N GLY A 613 22.64 -54.73 -29.73
CA GLY A 613 22.80 -56.02 -30.42
C GLY A 613 22.78 -57.21 -29.47
N GLU A 614 22.44 -58.41 -29.96
CA GLU A 614 22.14 -59.60 -29.14
C GLU A 614 23.22 -59.95 -28.12
N SER A 615 24.50 -59.81 -28.46
CA SER A 615 25.62 -60.15 -27.56
C SER A 615 25.86 -59.18 -26.40
N GLY A 616 25.20 -58.02 -26.38
CA GLY A 616 25.43 -56.96 -25.37
C GLY A 616 24.18 -56.44 -24.65
N ARG A 617 22.98 -56.99 -24.94
CA ARG A 617 21.71 -56.49 -24.39
C ARG A 617 21.67 -56.52 -22.87
N ASP A 618 22.09 -57.63 -22.28
CA ASP A 618 22.12 -57.84 -20.83
C ASP A 618 23.00 -56.81 -20.13
N THR A 619 24.20 -56.59 -20.66
CA THR A 619 25.18 -55.67 -20.08
C THR A 619 24.70 -54.21 -20.19
N ALA A 620 24.13 -53.82 -21.34
CA ALA A 620 23.64 -52.45 -21.55
C ALA A 620 22.45 -52.12 -20.64
N ALA A 621 21.49 -53.04 -20.52
CA ALA A 621 20.34 -52.85 -19.63
C ALA A 621 20.73 -52.86 -18.15
N GLY A 622 21.62 -53.78 -17.74
CA GLY A 622 22.14 -53.81 -16.38
C GLY A 622 22.83 -52.51 -15.99
N LEU A 623 23.68 -51.97 -16.87
CA LEU A 623 24.35 -50.70 -16.64
C LEU A 623 23.37 -49.51 -16.60
N ALA A 624 22.38 -49.49 -17.51
CA ALA A 624 21.32 -48.47 -17.51
C ALA A 624 20.53 -48.49 -16.20
N ALA A 625 20.17 -49.67 -15.69
CA ALA A 625 19.46 -49.83 -14.44
C ALA A 625 20.28 -49.35 -13.23
N ILE A 626 21.59 -49.65 -13.18
CA ILE A 626 22.48 -49.18 -12.11
C ILE A 626 22.60 -47.65 -12.11
N LEU A 627 22.88 -47.06 -13.27
CA LEU A 627 23.02 -45.60 -13.38
C LEU A 627 21.72 -44.88 -13.05
N TRP A 628 20.59 -45.39 -13.54
CA TRP A 628 19.28 -44.84 -13.19
C TRP A 628 18.94 -45.03 -11.71
N GLY A 629 19.32 -46.17 -11.10
CA GLY A 629 19.17 -46.41 -9.67
C GLY A 629 19.93 -45.38 -8.83
N LEU A 630 21.17 -45.06 -9.21
CA LEU A 630 21.97 -44.03 -8.54
C LEU A 630 21.31 -42.65 -8.60
N VAL A 631 20.81 -42.24 -9.77
CA VAL A 631 20.09 -40.96 -9.92
C VAL A 631 18.77 -40.97 -9.14
N SER A 632 18.12 -42.14 -9.07
CA SER A 632 16.86 -42.30 -8.35
C SER A 632 16.99 -42.15 -6.83
N ILE A 633 18.18 -42.34 -6.25
CA ILE A 633 18.42 -42.05 -4.81
C ILE A 633 18.09 -40.59 -4.50
N ILE A 634 18.43 -39.67 -5.41
CA ILE A 634 18.13 -38.24 -5.26
C ILE A 634 16.63 -38.00 -5.49
N ALA A 635 16.08 -38.57 -6.56
CA ALA A 635 14.67 -38.37 -6.95
C ALA A 635 13.66 -38.89 -5.91
N LEU A 636 14.02 -39.98 -5.24
CA LEU A 636 13.18 -40.71 -4.29
C LEU A 636 13.52 -40.39 -2.84
N ASN A 637 14.44 -39.45 -2.61
CA ASN A 637 14.77 -39.01 -1.26
C ASN A 637 13.51 -38.51 -0.54
N GLY A 638 13.34 -38.94 0.72
CA GLY A 638 12.13 -38.65 1.51
C GLY A 638 10.97 -39.65 1.40
N LEU A 639 11.07 -40.75 0.63
CA LEU A 639 10.08 -41.85 0.69
C LEU A 639 10.07 -42.61 2.03
N GLY A 640 11.11 -42.42 2.86
CA GLY A 640 11.24 -43.00 4.20
C GLY A 640 10.62 -42.16 5.32
N GLN A 641 10.07 -40.97 5.01
CA GLN A 641 9.23 -40.30 5.99
C GLN A 641 7.95 -41.13 6.12
N ARG A 642 7.93 -42.01 7.14
CA ARG A 642 6.72 -42.72 7.58
C ARG A 642 5.59 -41.69 7.52
N PRO A 643 4.42 -42.02 6.97
CA PRO A 643 3.26 -41.19 7.19
C PRO A 643 3.15 -41.03 8.70
N ARG A 644 3.58 -39.87 9.22
CA ARG A 644 3.24 -39.45 10.56
C ARG A 644 1.74 -39.37 10.43
N ILE A 645 1.06 -40.40 10.94
CA ILE A 645 -0.31 -40.25 11.38
C ILE A 645 -0.20 -39.09 12.35
N THR A 646 -0.52 -37.89 11.84
CA THR A 646 -0.66 -36.70 12.64
C THR A 646 -1.90 -36.98 13.47
N THR A 647 -1.74 -37.74 14.55
CA THR A 647 -2.49 -37.46 15.76
C THR A 647 -2.08 -36.03 16.09
N ILE A 648 -2.90 -35.09 15.64
CA ILE A 648 -2.72 -33.68 15.96
C ILE A 648 -2.91 -33.62 17.47
N ASN A 649 -1.83 -33.71 18.22
CA ASN A 649 -1.81 -33.35 19.63
C ASN A 649 -1.93 -31.83 19.68
N LEU A 650 -3.15 -31.32 19.47
CA LEU A 650 -3.51 -29.91 19.61
C LEU A 650 -3.16 -29.40 21.02
N ILE A 651 -3.03 -30.31 21.99
CA ILE A 651 -2.68 -30.07 23.40
C ILE A 651 -1.20 -29.68 23.59
N GLY A 652 -0.29 -30.10 22.71
CA GLY A 652 1.15 -29.88 22.88
C GLY A 652 1.61 -28.44 22.60
N ASP A 653 1.06 -27.82 21.56
CA ASP A 653 1.45 -26.45 21.15
C ASP A 653 0.86 -25.38 22.08
N VAL A 654 -0.29 -25.63 22.70
CA VAL A 654 -0.88 -24.74 23.72
C VAL A 654 -0.05 -24.75 25.00
N GLN A 655 0.54 -25.89 25.38
CA GLN A 655 1.36 -26.00 26.58
C GLN A 655 2.75 -25.35 26.43
N ALA A 656 3.27 -25.27 25.20
CA ALA A 656 4.49 -24.52 24.88
C ALA A 656 4.25 -23.01 24.84
N ALA A 657 3.05 -22.55 24.43
CA ALA A 657 2.65 -21.14 24.49
C ALA A 657 2.23 -20.68 25.91
N MET A 658 1.80 -21.61 26.76
CA MET A 658 1.44 -21.36 28.17
C MET A 658 2.59 -21.50 29.15
N GLN A 659 3.82 -21.85 28.75
CA GLN A 659 4.95 -21.68 29.67
C GLN A 659 5.20 -20.18 29.84
N PRO A 660 4.88 -19.58 31.01
CA PRO A 660 5.14 -18.18 31.22
C PRO A 660 6.63 -17.99 31.03
N GLY A 661 7.00 -16.97 30.25
CA GLY A 661 8.38 -16.53 30.13
C GLY A 661 8.98 -16.52 31.52
N LYS A 662 9.99 -17.37 31.73
CA LYS A 662 10.80 -17.39 32.93
C LYS A 662 11.66 -16.14 32.89
N ASP A 663 11.00 -14.98 33.00
CA ASP A 663 11.63 -13.72 33.28
C ASP A 663 12.32 -13.91 34.63
N THR A 664 13.64 -14.01 34.59
CA THR A 664 14.54 -13.01 35.16
C THR A 664 13.87 -11.97 36.07
N ALA A 665 13.14 -12.40 37.10
CA ALA A 665 12.91 -11.65 38.32
C ALA A 665 14.01 -12.11 39.29
N GLU A 666 15.10 -11.35 39.39
CA GLU A 666 15.17 -10.29 40.40
C GLU A 666 15.25 -10.93 41.79
N GLU A 667 16.47 -11.40 42.06
CA GLU A 667 17.01 -11.77 43.35
C GLU A 667 16.97 -10.54 44.27
N ALA A 668 15.82 -10.30 44.91
CA ALA A 668 15.71 -9.38 46.03
C ALA A 668 16.15 -10.10 47.31
N PRO A 669 16.98 -9.46 48.16
CA PRO A 669 17.63 -10.11 49.29
C PRO A 669 16.61 -10.43 50.41
N SER A 670 16.72 -11.67 50.92
CA SER A 670 15.99 -12.17 52.07
C SER A 670 16.25 -11.30 53.33
N PRO A 671 15.19 -10.87 54.04
CA PRO A 671 15.33 -10.20 55.32
C PRO A 671 15.10 -11.20 56.47
N ASP A 672 15.96 -12.22 56.59
CA ASP A 672 15.93 -13.16 57.73
C ASP A 672 17.35 -13.52 58.21
N GLU A 673 18.23 -12.52 58.31
CA GLU A 673 19.48 -12.64 59.07
C GLU A 673 19.43 -11.70 60.28
N VAL A 674 18.46 -11.93 61.16
CA VAL A 674 18.43 -11.38 62.52
C VAL A 674 18.95 -12.44 63.47
N THR A 675 20.25 -12.35 63.74
CA THR A 675 20.91 -12.61 65.04
C THR A 675 20.19 -13.55 66.01
N GLU A 676 20.61 -14.81 66.03
CA GLU A 676 20.45 -15.65 67.22
C GLU A 676 21.65 -16.59 67.38
N GLY A 677 22.40 -16.39 68.47
CA GLY A 677 23.27 -17.41 69.06
C GLY A 677 24.78 -17.13 69.01
N ASP A 678 25.30 -16.37 69.98
CA ASP A 678 26.55 -16.81 70.62
C ASP A 678 26.70 -16.27 72.06
N THR A 679 26.29 -17.10 73.02
CA THR A 679 26.69 -17.00 74.42
C THR A 679 26.87 -18.40 74.99
N ALA A 680 28.12 -18.82 75.20
CA ALA A 680 28.66 -19.49 76.40
C ALA A 680 30.11 -19.91 76.10
N ALA A 681 31.14 -19.20 76.57
CA ALA A 681 31.76 -19.28 77.91
C ALA A 681 32.59 -20.59 78.14
N PRO A 682 33.37 -20.70 79.22
CA PRO A 682 34.77 -20.28 79.33
C PRO A 682 35.74 -21.46 79.59
N ALA A 683 37.02 -21.32 79.22
CA ALA A 683 38.23 -21.83 79.91
C ALA A 683 39.47 -21.60 79.04
#